data_AF-A0AA39LLA2-F1
#
_entry.id   AF-A0AA39LLA2-F1
#
_cell.length_a   1.000
_cell.length_b   1.000
_cell.length_c   1.000
_cell.angle_alpha   90.00
_cell.angle_beta   90.00
_cell.angle_gamma   90.00
#
_symmetry.space_group_name_H-M   'P 1'
#
loop_
_entity.id
_entity.type
_entity.pdbx_description
1 polymer ?
#
loop_
_entity_poly.entity_id
_entity_poly.type
_entity_poly.pdbx_seq_one_letter_code
_entity_poly.pdbx_strand_id
1 'polypeptide(L)'
;MTKTSNGKARKPFEFYYHYPTKWNRSVYRTYNAASNRLYPVRPIVFGASLTAATAYHLKNPENALIKALPKFGHYCIRIGAASILTAYTPVFLMRCFLKYWFFTYKDWLFESPKKPSLQTKVWVIVQKLLEYVCPPQLHSNDNLLPNVPVPNLEDTVARYLESIEPLTDKEEFAEIKTKSEVFLKNEGPKLQRYAKLMSYFSDNYVTGFWEKYAYLYGKNCLLVNSSVSPVGTFKEIPSGQATKAAYIVYIEALSMLAYDREGMKPPGKGLVSTRHYDNCYAVTRVPGEQVDEQVHYGVSRHVAVYSNGCYYKVDAFDENGKLYTLEQLTETFKELIARDDIPSEGEIQLAALTTDRRDQWSRNRKEFFLSNEVNKKALELIESAAYFLVLDDADNWGYDPERPEVLENYLRSMLTGNGGNRWADKSLNYMVSKNGETGAVGEHSVADGAEFDHIQENFIYMNHSYLKYPDVDSTPSTSGITFGKAERLNFDISDKMRSEINRCVEEYSLLRDDVDLAATVFTDFGKGRIKEGKCSPDAFLQMAIQLANYRDQGRFHLTYESGSQRFFANSRTETIRTVSKDSCAFVRAMEDPESSAAERLTLLRKACCSHTQRNRECMVGRGVDRHLFVLYILSKGTNTSSPFLDYYISQPWMLSTSQPPVMTDLNDEDEDKNRSWLGACFGPVTKKGYERSASMTNCTNGNEETCTTDNSSLGYVRVCCFKRDVTRVTSGIAGLVIITGLQSVRLLFKNDLDTSLKIFIGVGNAFCSILAIMALIGLCRRKPTLLIPLVVIMFAFCILVSVLLVVGVVCFVIDQNKHSHQSVKESESKYISVIVGCACTLPLLIWGYCVFVFISPLFFEINTTSTTMAGQEENEFKYVSCCCCRIRVKRATLFIAVFTLLGGLYNIGSLPDKDITLNYKIFLAVTNSVWCFSAFLAAVGVYKRNPYVLVPFMVMLIIGCITLSIALISSVFFQLLLIETNKEPPLDWGSLIIVTAISLPFTVWFTIVTRRCHQYLKSRYVNHMELNEI
;
A
#
# COMPACT_ATOMS: atom_id res chain seq x y z
N MET A 1 -5.92 13.23 -6.37
CA MET A 1 -5.34 12.55 -7.57
C MET A 1 -6.25 11.40 -8.08
N THR A 2 -7.52 11.70 -8.40
CA THR A 2 -8.56 10.70 -8.74
C THR A 2 -8.76 10.51 -10.25
N LYS A 3 -8.17 11.39 -11.06
CA LYS A 3 -8.25 11.35 -12.53
C LYS A 3 -6.89 11.03 -13.14
N THR A 4 -6.90 10.23 -14.20
CA THR A 4 -5.76 10.14 -15.12
C THR A 4 -5.45 11.51 -15.71
N SER A 5 -4.26 11.70 -16.29
CA SER A 5 -3.88 12.96 -16.99
C SER A 5 -4.91 13.42 -18.02
N ASN A 6 -5.78 12.52 -18.49
CA ASN A 6 -6.83 12.76 -19.48
C ASN A 6 -8.24 12.89 -18.88
N GLY A 7 -8.37 13.07 -17.56
CA GLY A 7 -9.65 13.32 -16.89
C GLY A 7 -10.52 12.07 -16.63
N LYS A 8 -10.12 10.87 -17.10
CA LYS A 8 -10.84 9.60 -16.86
C LYS A 8 -10.53 9.05 -15.47
N ALA A 9 -11.55 8.50 -14.80
CA ALA A 9 -11.39 7.80 -13.53
C ALA A 9 -10.37 6.66 -13.66
N ARG A 10 -9.46 6.56 -12.69
CA ARG A 10 -8.46 5.48 -12.65
C ARG A 10 -9.13 4.15 -12.32
N LYS A 11 -8.69 3.07 -12.94
CA LYS A 11 -9.12 1.72 -12.54
C LYS A 11 -8.61 1.40 -11.12
N PRO A 12 -9.47 0.97 -10.17
CA PRO A 12 -9.04 0.73 -8.78
C PRO A 12 -8.13 -0.50 -8.69
N PHE A 13 -8.50 -1.58 -9.38
CA PHE A 13 -7.81 -2.87 -9.44
C PHE A 13 -7.98 -3.53 -10.82
N GLU A 14 -7.28 -4.63 -11.09
CA GLU A 14 -7.43 -5.34 -12.37
C GLU A 14 -8.77 -6.08 -12.49
N PHE A 15 -9.42 -5.97 -13.65
CA PHE A 15 -10.75 -6.55 -13.90
C PHE A 15 -10.62 -7.82 -14.71
N TYR A 16 -11.23 -8.87 -14.19
CA TYR A 16 -11.26 -10.18 -14.82
C TYR A 16 -12.72 -10.54 -15.09
N TYR A 17 -13.10 -10.55 -16.38
CA TYR A 17 -14.48 -10.82 -16.79
C TYR A 17 -14.78 -12.31 -17.01
N HIS A 18 -13.83 -13.19 -16.72
CA HIS A 18 -13.99 -14.62 -16.90
C HIS A 18 -13.61 -15.36 -15.62
N TYR A 19 -14.56 -16.15 -15.13
CA TYR A 19 -14.36 -17.11 -14.06
C TYR A 19 -13.27 -18.11 -14.47
N PRO A 20 -12.29 -18.37 -13.61
CA PRO A 20 -11.16 -19.22 -13.97
C PRO A 20 -11.56 -20.69 -14.02
N THR A 21 -11.15 -21.40 -15.06
CA THR A 21 -11.18 -22.87 -15.06
C THR A 21 -10.22 -23.39 -13.99
N LYS A 22 -10.41 -24.64 -13.51
CA LYS A 22 -9.50 -25.27 -12.55
C LYS A 22 -8.03 -25.21 -13.00
N TRP A 23 -7.78 -25.44 -14.29
CA TRP A 23 -6.46 -25.33 -14.89
C TRP A 23 -5.92 -23.89 -14.87
N ASN A 24 -6.68 -22.93 -15.38
CA ASN A 24 -6.27 -21.52 -15.40
C ASN A 24 -5.95 -21.02 -13.98
N ARG A 25 -6.79 -21.40 -13.01
CA ARG A 25 -6.58 -21.12 -11.58
C ARG A 25 -5.30 -21.71 -11.04
N SER A 26 -5.04 -22.99 -11.33
CA SER A 26 -3.79 -23.63 -10.96
C SER A 26 -2.57 -22.91 -11.56
N VAL A 27 -2.65 -22.51 -12.83
CA VAL A 27 -1.54 -21.83 -13.53
C VAL A 27 -1.22 -20.48 -12.89
N TYR A 28 -2.19 -19.56 -12.73
CA TYR A 28 -1.86 -18.26 -12.15
C TYR A 28 -1.54 -18.33 -10.66
N ARG A 29 -2.14 -19.26 -9.89
CA ARG A 29 -1.75 -19.46 -8.49
C ARG A 29 -0.32 -19.99 -8.37
N THR A 30 0.09 -20.88 -9.27
CA THR A 30 1.48 -21.35 -9.33
C THR A 30 2.42 -20.22 -9.71
N TYR A 31 2.04 -19.39 -10.69
CA TYR A 31 2.80 -18.20 -11.06
C TYR A 31 2.91 -17.20 -9.90
N ASN A 32 1.81 -16.88 -9.23
CA ASN A 32 1.77 -15.97 -8.09
C ASN A 32 2.60 -16.51 -6.93
N ALA A 33 2.49 -17.81 -6.60
CA ALA A 33 3.31 -18.45 -5.60
C ALA A 33 4.82 -18.35 -5.94
N ALA A 34 5.19 -18.56 -7.21
CA ALA A 34 6.57 -18.37 -7.66
C ALA A 34 6.99 -16.88 -7.58
N SER A 35 6.13 -15.96 -8.02
CA SER A 35 6.34 -14.50 -7.95
C SER A 35 6.61 -14.04 -6.51
N ASN A 36 5.76 -14.46 -5.57
CA ASN A 36 5.84 -14.09 -4.16
C ASN A 36 7.07 -14.73 -3.46
N ARG A 37 7.48 -15.95 -3.87
CA ARG A 37 8.70 -16.61 -3.36
C ARG A 37 9.99 -16.04 -3.94
N LEU A 38 9.94 -15.45 -5.14
CA LEU A 38 11.09 -14.88 -5.82
C LEU A 38 11.20 -13.37 -5.63
N TYR A 39 10.14 -12.68 -5.19
CA TYR A 39 10.14 -11.24 -4.96
C TYR A 39 11.38 -10.80 -4.15
N PRO A 40 12.10 -9.75 -4.58
CA PRO A 40 11.73 -8.79 -5.64
C PRO A 40 12.16 -9.19 -7.07
N VAL A 41 12.62 -10.42 -7.29
CA VAL A 41 12.99 -10.91 -8.63
C VAL A 41 11.76 -11.54 -9.31
N ARG A 42 11.44 -11.07 -10.53
CA ARG A 42 10.33 -11.64 -11.30
C ARG A 42 10.67 -13.06 -11.80
N PRO A 43 9.68 -13.97 -11.92
CA PRO A 43 9.92 -15.33 -12.40
C PRO A 43 10.67 -15.43 -13.73
N ILE A 44 10.42 -14.51 -14.67
CA ILE A 44 11.12 -14.49 -15.97
C ILE A 44 12.61 -14.14 -15.84
N VAL A 45 12.95 -13.22 -14.92
CA VAL A 45 14.35 -12.84 -14.66
C VAL A 45 15.08 -13.99 -13.98
N PHE A 46 14.42 -14.63 -13.00
CA PHE A 46 14.94 -15.83 -12.36
C PHE A 46 15.15 -16.97 -13.38
N GLY A 47 14.21 -17.17 -14.30
CA GLY A 47 14.33 -18.15 -15.39
C GLY A 47 15.57 -17.89 -16.27
N ALA A 48 15.81 -16.63 -16.66
CA ALA A 48 17.00 -16.26 -17.42
C ALA A 48 18.30 -16.52 -16.63
N SER A 49 18.32 -16.18 -15.33
CA SER A 49 19.45 -16.48 -14.44
C SER A 49 19.69 -17.98 -14.30
N LEU A 50 18.62 -18.79 -14.21
CA LEU A 50 18.69 -20.24 -14.12
C LEU A 50 19.23 -20.86 -15.42
N THR A 51 18.80 -20.37 -16.59
CA THR A 51 19.33 -20.79 -17.89
C THR A 51 20.82 -20.46 -18.01
N ALA A 52 21.22 -19.24 -17.62
CA ALA A 52 22.62 -18.83 -17.63
C ALA A 52 23.48 -19.68 -16.68
N ALA A 53 23.00 -19.95 -15.46
CA ALA A 53 23.68 -20.82 -14.50
C ALA A 53 23.81 -22.26 -15.05
N THR A 54 22.78 -22.76 -15.73
CA THR A 54 22.80 -24.09 -16.35
C THR A 54 23.80 -24.16 -17.48
N ALA A 55 23.85 -23.18 -18.37
CA ALA A 55 24.86 -23.10 -19.42
C ALA A 55 26.29 -23.05 -18.83
N TYR A 56 26.49 -22.29 -17.75
CA TYR A 56 27.76 -22.22 -17.05
C TYR A 56 28.18 -23.58 -16.46
N HIS A 57 27.28 -24.25 -15.74
CA HIS A 57 27.58 -25.54 -15.10
C HIS A 57 27.77 -26.67 -16.12
N LEU A 58 27.02 -26.68 -17.23
CA LEU A 58 27.23 -27.61 -18.34
C LEU A 58 28.60 -27.43 -18.99
N LYS A 59 29.06 -26.17 -19.15
CA LYS A 59 30.38 -25.86 -19.70
C LYS A 59 31.52 -26.16 -18.72
N ASN A 60 31.24 -26.13 -17.41
CA ASN A 60 32.24 -26.31 -16.34
C ASN A 60 31.82 -27.44 -15.40
N PRO A 61 31.83 -28.71 -15.87
CA PRO A 61 31.32 -29.87 -15.11
C PRO A 61 32.13 -30.14 -13.82
N GLU A 62 33.39 -29.72 -13.81
CA GLU A 62 34.35 -29.95 -12.73
C GLU A 62 34.35 -28.86 -11.64
N ASN A 63 33.40 -27.93 -11.67
CA ASN A 63 33.36 -26.84 -10.69
C ASN A 63 33.11 -27.36 -9.26
N ALA A 64 33.62 -26.60 -8.28
CA ALA A 64 33.59 -26.98 -6.87
C ALA A 64 32.17 -27.23 -6.34
N LEU A 65 31.18 -26.48 -6.83
CA LEU A 65 29.78 -26.61 -6.37
C LEU A 65 29.17 -27.95 -6.78
N ILE A 66 29.35 -28.38 -8.04
CA ILE A 66 28.90 -29.69 -8.50
C ILE A 66 29.60 -30.79 -7.71
N LYS A 67 30.90 -30.65 -7.44
CA LYS A 67 31.68 -31.62 -6.66
C LYS A 67 31.22 -31.73 -5.21
N ALA A 68 30.82 -30.61 -4.60
CA ALA A 68 30.30 -30.57 -3.23
C ALA A 68 28.90 -31.18 -3.10
N LEU A 69 28.11 -31.19 -4.17
CA LEU A 69 26.80 -31.83 -4.15
C LEU A 69 26.94 -33.36 -4.02
N PRO A 70 26.17 -34.01 -3.13
CA PRO A 70 26.17 -35.46 -2.98
C PRO A 70 25.95 -36.17 -4.32
N LYS A 71 26.61 -37.32 -4.51
CA LYS A 71 26.46 -38.15 -5.72
C LYS A 71 25.15 -38.95 -5.69
N PHE A 72 24.01 -38.30 -5.49
CA PHE A 72 22.69 -38.92 -5.62
C PHE A 72 22.09 -38.59 -6.99
N GLY A 73 21.69 -39.62 -7.73
CA GLY A 73 20.97 -39.49 -9.01
C GLY A 73 21.85 -39.21 -10.25
N HIS A 74 21.17 -39.01 -11.39
CA HIS A 74 21.80 -38.74 -12.67
C HIS A 74 22.57 -37.40 -12.69
N TYR A 75 23.62 -37.34 -13.51
CA TYR A 75 24.43 -36.14 -13.73
C TYR A 75 23.59 -34.88 -14.04
N CYS A 76 22.53 -35.01 -14.84
CA CYS A 76 21.61 -33.91 -15.15
C CYS A 76 20.91 -33.33 -13.91
N ILE A 77 20.59 -34.16 -12.92
CA ILE A 77 19.96 -33.73 -11.67
C ILE A 77 20.94 -32.89 -10.85
N ARG A 78 22.22 -33.29 -10.80
CA ARG A 78 23.28 -32.52 -10.10
C ARG A 78 23.52 -31.17 -10.75
N ILE A 79 23.54 -31.10 -12.09
CA ILE A 79 23.62 -29.84 -12.82
C ILE A 79 22.41 -28.97 -12.52
N GLY A 80 21.19 -29.52 -12.59
CA GLY A 80 19.97 -28.78 -12.26
C GLY A 80 19.99 -28.22 -10.83
N ALA A 81 20.39 -29.01 -9.86
CA ALA A 81 20.51 -28.59 -8.46
C ALA A 81 21.57 -27.47 -8.29
N ALA A 82 22.74 -27.61 -8.90
CA ALA A 82 23.78 -26.58 -8.89
C ALA A 82 23.28 -25.27 -9.54
N SER A 83 22.59 -25.35 -10.67
CA SER A 83 21.99 -24.20 -11.35
C SER A 83 20.96 -23.48 -10.49
N ILE A 84 20.05 -24.23 -9.85
CA ILE A 84 19.03 -23.68 -8.96
C ILE A 84 19.70 -22.98 -7.79
N LEU A 85 20.69 -23.60 -7.17
CA LEU A 85 21.42 -23.01 -6.05
C LEU A 85 22.14 -21.72 -6.47
N THR A 86 22.84 -21.73 -7.61
CA THR A 86 23.52 -20.54 -8.15
C THR A 86 22.55 -19.41 -8.48
N ALA A 87 21.41 -19.71 -9.12
CA ALA A 87 20.41 -18.71 -9.48
C ALA A 87 19.61 -18.19 -8.27
N TYR A 88 19.35 -19.04 -7.27
CA TYR A 88 18.52 -18.71 -6.11
C TYR A 88 19.30 -18.05 -4.98
N THR A 89 20.61 -18.31 -4.84
CA THR A 89 21.42 -17.72 -3.75
C THR A 89 21.32 -16.18 -3.68
N PRO A 90 21.43 -15.43 -4.79
CA PRO A 90 21.24 -13.97 -4.76
C PRO A 90 19.82 -13.55 -4.36
N VAL A 91 18.81 -14.30 -4.81
CA VAL A 91 17.40 -14.06 -4.43
C VAL A 91 17.22 -14.26 -2.94
N PHE A 92 17.75 -15.36 -2.39
CA PHE A 92 17.72 -15.66 -0.97
C PHE A 92 18.40 -14.58 -0.14
N LEU A 93 19.61 -14.15 -0.50
CA LEU A 93 20.34 -13.09 0.21
C LEU A 93 19.57 -11.76 0.18
N MET A 94 18.99 -11.40 -0.97
CA MET A 94 18.17 -10.20 -1.09
C MET A 94 16.89 -10.29 -0.24
N ARG A 95 16.24 -11.45 -0.19
CA ARG A 95 15.07 -11.67 0.67
C ARG A 95 15.43 -11.60 2.15
N CYS A 96 16.58 -12.14 2.56
CA CYS A 96 17.10 -11.99 3.91
C CYS A 96 17.35 -10.52 4.24
N PHE A 97 17.98 -9.76 3.33
CA PHE A 97 18.15 -8.31 3.50
C PHE A 97 16.79 -7.61 3.65
N LEU A 98 15.81 -7.91 2.78
CA LEU A 98 14.49 -7.29 2.88
C LEU A 98 13.80 -7.63 4.21
N LYS A 99 13.79 -8.89 4.62
CA LYS A 99 13.12 -9.31 5.85
C LYS A 99 13.76 -8.70 7.10
N TYR A 100 15.07 -8.86 7.25
CA TYR A 100 15.77 -8.52 8.49
C TYR A 100 16.23 -7.07 8.58
N TRP A 101 16.36 -6.37 7.45
CA TRP A 101 16.75 -4.96 7.43
C TRP A 101 15.60 -4.04 7.00
N PHE A 102 14.96 -4.31 5.85
CA PHE A 102 13.96 -3.39 5.30
C PHE A 102 12.61 -3.42 6.03
N PHE A 103 11.96 -4.59 6.14
CA PHE A 103 10.63 -4.72 6.79
C PHE A 103 10.72 -4.71 8.32
N THR A 104 11.90 -5.00 8.87
CA THR A 104 12.13 -4.89 10.32
C THR A 104 12.26 -3.42 10.75
N TYR A 105 12.81 -2.54 9.91
CA TYR A 105 13.00 -1.13 10.23
C TYR A 105 11.68 -0.34 10.30
N LYS A 106 11.39 0.22 11.49
CA LYS A 106 10.16 0.97 11.78
C LYS A 106 10.40 2.30 12.49
N ASP A 107 11.66 2.70 12.70
CA ASP A 107 11.99 3.92 13.45
C ASP A 107 11.50 5.19 12.75
N TRP A 108 11.30 5.12 11.43
CA TRP A 108 10.68 6.17 10.64
C TRP A 108 9.28 6.60 11.16
N LEU A 109 8.56 5.73 11.90
CA LEU A 109 7.29 6.07 12.55
C LEU A 109 7.45 7.05 13.72
N PHE A 110 8.61 7.02 14.38
CA PHE A 110 8.93 7.84 15.55
C PHE A 110 9.74 9.10 15.19
N GLU A 111 10.29 9.14 13.98
CA GLU A 111 11.05 10.29 13.48
C GLU A 111 10.15 11.45 13.00
N SER A 112 10.69 12.67 13.05
CA SER A 112 10.02 13.82 12.43
C SER A 112 10.17 13.76 10.91
N PRO A 113 9.08 13.81 10.12
CA PRO A 113 9.17 13.84 8.66
C PRO A 113 9.99 15.00 8.10
N LYS A 114 10.16 16.09 8.87
CA LYS A 114 10.95 17.27 8.49
C LYS A 114 12.46 17.07 8.67
N LYS A 115 12.87 16.11 9.51
CA LYS A 115 14.27 15.83 9.85
C LYS A 115 14.50 14.31 9.93
N PRO A 116 14.32 13.56 8.82
CA PRO A 116 14.53 12.12 8.82
C PRO A 116 16.03 11.79 8.99
N SER A 117 16.31 10.69 9.67
CA SER A 117 17.66 10.14 9.83
C SER A 117 18.25 9.71 8.48
N LEU A 118 19.57 9.55 8.40
CA LEU A 118 20.21 9.01 7.20
C LEU A 118 19.68 7.61 6.87
N GLN A 119 19.42 6.80 7.91
CA GLN A 119 18.84 5.46 7.77
C GLN A 119 17.44 5.51 7.14
N THR A 120 16.54 6.37 7.63
CA THR A 120 15.22 6.59 7.01
C THR A 120 15.34 7.04 5.56
N LYS A 121 16.26 7.96 5.25
CA LYS A 121 16.47 8.42 3.85
C LYS A 121 16.89 7.26 2.94
N VAL A 122 17.85 6.44 3.37
CA VAL A 122 18.29 5.26 2.62
C VAL A 122 17.14 4.26 2.47
N TRP A 123 16.39 3.99 3.54
CA TRP A 123 15.23 3.10 3.51
C TRP A 123 14.17 3.58 2.50
N VAL A 124 13.85 4.87 2.46
CA VAL A 124 12.92 5.46 1.47
C VAL A 124 13.44 5.30 0.04
N ILE A 125 14.75 5.45 -0.19
CA ILE A 125 15.36 5.21 -1.51
C ILE A 125 15.16 3.75 -1.92
N VAL A 126 15.41 2.81 -1.02
CA VAL A 126 15.19 1.37 -1.26
C VAL A 126 13.72 1.09 -1.55
N GLN A 127 12.79 1.65 -0.77
CA GLN A 127 11.36 1.51 -1.01
C GLN A 127 10.97 1.99 -2.41
N LYS A 128 11.39 3.20 -2.81
CA LYS A 128 11.11 3.75 -4.14
C LYS A 128 11.74 2.91 -5.25
N LEU A 129 12.93 2.34 -5.03
CA LEU A 129 13.58 1.45 -5.98
C LEU A 129 12.79 0.15 -6.15
N LEU A 130 12.32 -0.46 -5.05
CA LEU A 130 11.47 -1.67 -5.09
C LEU A 130 10.17 -1.37 -5.84
N GLU A 131 9.48 -0.29 -5.49
CA GLU A 131 8.24 0.15 -6.16
C GLU A 131 8.45 0.38 -7.67
N TYR A 132 9.62 0.88 -8.08
CA TYR A 132 9.93 1.14 -9.49
C TYR A 132 10.37 -0.10 -10.27
N VAL A 133 11.28 -0.91 -9.71
CA VAL A 133 11.89 -2.06 -10.38
C VAL A 133 10.93 -3.26 -10.41
N CYS A 134 10.27 -3.53 -9.29
CA CYS A 134 9.35 -4.65 -9.15
C CYS A 134 8.22 -4.27 -8.17
N PRO A 135 7.20 -3.54 -8.64
CA PRO A 135 6.04 -3.22 -7.81
C PRO A 135 5.44 -4.51 -7.20
N PRO A 136 5.16 -4.54 -5.88
CA PRO A 136 4.60 -5.73 -5.24
C PRO A 136 3.17 -6.00 -5.72
N GLN A 137 2.83 -7.28 -5.87
CA GLN A 137 1.46 -7.76 -5.94
C GLN A 137 0.87 -7.82 -4.51
N LEU A 138 -0.41 -8.17 -4.40
CA LEU A 138 -1.13 -8.21 -3.13
C LEU A 138 -0.33 -8.95 -2.02
N HIS A 139 0.10 -10.20 -2.27
CA HIS A 139 0.78 -11.03 -1.26
C HIS A 139 2.31 -11.10 -1.41
N SER A 140 2.91 -10.31 -2.31
CA SER A 140 4.35 -10.40 -2.61
C SER A 140 5.25 -10.26 -1.38
N ASN A 141 4.83 -9.43 -0.43
CA ASN A 141 5.63 -9.10 0.75
C ASN A 141 5.22 -9.88 2.01
N ASP A 142 4.10 -10.62 2.03
CA ASP A 142 3.60 -11.30 3.23
C ASP A 142 4.66 -12.22 3.86
N ASN A 143 5.42 -12.95 3.02
CA ASN A 143 6.51 -13.84 3.45
C ASN A 143 7.81 -13.11 3.86
N LEU A 144 7.89 -11.81 3.63
CA LEU A 144 9.04 -10.96 3.97
C LEU A 144 8.79 -10.10 5.21
N LEU A 145 7.55 -10.01 5.67
CA LEU A 145 7.23 -9.32 6.92
C LEU A 145 7.89 -10.07 8.10
N PRO A 146 8.37 -9.33 9.12
CA PRO A 146 8.89 -9.94 10.34
C PRO A 146 7.75 -10.57 11.17
N ASN A 147 8.10 -11.52 12.02
CA ASN A 147 7.17 -12.04 13.02
C ASN A 147 6.90 -10.96 14.08
N VAL A 148 5.73 -10.99 14.72
CA VAL A 148 5.42 -10.09 15.84
C VAL A 148 6.42 -10.34 16.98
N PRO A 149 7.09 -9.30 17.52
CA PRO A 149 7.98 -9.49 18.65
C PRO A 149 7.20 -9.83 19.92
N VAL A 150 7.83 -10.59 20.82
CA VAL A 150 7.34 -10.76 22.20
C VAL A 150 7.89 -9.59 23.03
N PRO A 151 7.04 -8.68 23.54
CA PRO A 151 7.51 -7.52 24.31
C PRO A 151 8.28 -7.93 25.57
N ASN A 152 9.07 -7.01 26.13
CA ASN A 152 9.62 -7.20 27.47
C ASN A 152 8.48 -7.28 28.51
N LEU A 153 8.60 -8.20 29.48
CA LEU A 153 7.54 -8.51 30.43
C LEU A 153 7.34 -7.37 31.43
N GLU A 154 8.43 -6.85 31.98
CA GLU A 154 8.44 -5.75 32.95
C GLU A 154 7.85 -4.48 32.32
N ASP A 155 8.24 -4.16 31.08
CA ASP A 155 7.70 -3.03 30.33
C ASP A 155 6.20 -3.17 30.07
N THR A 156 5.73 -4.38 29.73
CA THR A 156 4.31 -4.67 29.51
C THR A 156 3.50 -4.43 30.78
N VAL A 157 3.97 -4.95 31.92
CA VAL A 157 3.31 -4.79 33.21
C VAL A 157 3.35 -3.32 33.67
N ALA A 158 4.46 -2.62 33.47
CA ALA A 158 4.56 -1.19 33.79
C ALA A 158 3.56 -0.35 33.01
N ARG A 159 3.45 -0.58 31.69
CA ARG A 159 2.47 0.10 30.82
C ARG A 159 1.03 -0.25 31.18
N TYR A 160 0.77 -1.50 31.57
CA TYR A 160 -0.54 -1.92 32.09
C TYR A 160 -0.91 -1.14 33.36
N LEU A 161 -0.01 -1.08 34.35
CA LEU A 161 -0.22 -0.35 35.59
C LEU A 161 -0.44 1.15 35.33
N GLU A 162 0.35 1.76 34.45
CA GLU A 162 0.17 3.16 34.05
C GLU A 162 -1.24 3.43 33.48
N SER A 163 -1.75 2.48 32.69
CA SER A 163 -3.07 2.60 32.06
C SER A 163 -4.25 2.41 33.03
N ILE A 164 -4.04 1.65 34.13
CA ILE A 164 -5.12 1.30 35.08
C ILE A 164 -5.17 2.23 36.30
N GLU A 165 -4.05 2.88 36.64
CA GLU A 165 -3.97 3.86 37.73
C GLU A 165 -5.06 4.95 37.67
N PRO A 166 -5.37 5.58 36.52
CA PRO A 166 -6.45 6.58 36.47
C PRO A 166 -7.86 6.01 36.58
N LEU A 167 -8.01 4.68 36.49
CA LEU A 167 -9.30 3.97 36.45
C LEU A 167 -9.66 3.30 37.79
N THR A 168 -8.74 3.27 38.75
CA THR A 168 -8.86 2.55 40.01
C THR A 168 -8.67 3.50 41.20
N ASP A 169 -9.21 3.14 42.36
CA ASP A 169 -8.89 3.84 43.61
C ASP A 169 -7.50 3.45 44.13
N LYS A 170 -7.05 4.09 45.21
CA LYS A 170 -5.68 3.91 45.71
C LYS A 170 -5.47 2.50 46.28
N GLU A 171 -6.48 1.96 46.93
CA GLU A 171 -6.49 0.66 47.57
C GLU A 171 -6.45 -0.46 46.52
N GLU A 172 -7.33 -0.40 45.52
CA GLU A 172 -7.39 -1.32 44.39
C GLU A 172 -6.09 -1.25 43.57
N PHE A 173 -5.58 -0.05 43.27
CA PHE A 173 -4.32 0.10 42.56
C PHE A 173 -3.14 -0.52 43.32
N ALA A 174 -3.07 -0.33 44.64
CA ALA A 174 -2.03 -0.92 45.47
C ALA A 174 -2.11 -2.46 45.44
N GLU A 175 -3.31 -3.03 45.51
CA GLU A 175 -3.52 -4.48 45.41
C GLU A 175 -3.06 -5.04 44.05
N ILE A 176 -3.46 -4.40 42.93
CA ILE A 176 -3.06 -4.81 41.58
C ILE A 176 -1.54 -4.70 41.42
N LYS A 177 -0.94 -3.64 41.95
CA LYS A 177 0.51 -3.47 41.93
C LYS A 177 1.21 -4.62 42.66
N THR A 178 0.75 -4.98 43.86
CA THR A 178 1.28 -6.15 44.59
C THR A 178 1.11 -7.44 43.79
N LYS A 179 -0.06 -7.70 43.20
CA LYS A 179 -0.29 -8.87 42.33
C LYS A 179 0.68 -8.90 41.14
N SER A 180 0.93 -7.74 40.53
CA SER A 180 1.85 -7.61 39.40
C SER A 180 3.32 -7.88 39.78
N GLU A 181 3.74 -7.45 40.97
CA GLU A 181 5.09 -7.71 41.48
C GLU A 181 5.31 -9.20 41.78
N VAL A 182 4.28 -9.88 42.29
CA VAL A 182 4.27 -11.34 42.47
C VAL A 182 4.35 -12.04 41.10
N PHE A 183 3.55 -11.59 40.14
CA PHE A 183 3.54 -12.13 38.77
C PHE A 183 4.90 -12.04 38.09
N LEU A 184 5.57 -10.88 38.19
CA LEU A 184 6.89 -10.65 37.60
C LEU A 184 7.99 -11.52 38.23
N LYS A 185 7.87 -11.87 39.51
CA LYS A 185 8.85 -12.70 40.22
C LYS A 185 8.64 -14.20 40.00
N ASN A 186 7.39 -14.63 39.83
CA ASN A 186 7.01 -16.04 39.87
C ASN A 186 6.56 -16.58 38.50
N GLU A 187 5.26 -16.50 38.17
CA GLU A 187 4.68 -17.15 37.00
C GLU A 187 5.05 -16.49 35.66
N GLY A 188 5.22 -15.17 35.66
CA GLY A 188 5.45 -14.35 34.47
C GLY A 188 6.68 -14.79 33.67
N PRO A 189 7.88 -14.94 34.28
CA PRO A 189 9.08 -15.39 33.58
C PRO A 189 8.94 -16.75 32.88
N LYS A 190 8.19 -17.69 33.47
CA LYS A 190 7.92 -19.00 32.86
C LYS A 190 7.04 -18.86 31.63
N LEU A 191 5.92 -18.14 31.75
CA LEU A 191 4.99 -17.90 30.65
C LEU A 191 5.65 -17.09 29.51
N GLN A 192 6.48 -16.11 29.85
CA GLN A 192 7.29 -15.33 28.91
C GLN A 192 8.21 -16.21 28.06
N ARG A 193 8.87 -17.21 28.68
CA ARG A 193 9.72 -18.16 27.95
C ARG A 193 8.91 -19.00 26.96
N TYR A 194 7.70 -19.42 27.33
CA TYR A 194 6.81 -20.13 26.41
C TYR A 194 6.37 -19.25 25.25
N ALA A 195 5.95 -18.01 25.50
CA ALA A 195 5.58 -17.07 24.44
C ALA A 195 6.74 -16.83 23.46
N LYS A 196 7.97 -16.63 23.98
CA LYS A 196 9.18 -16.52 23.15
C LYS A 196 9.45 -17.78 22.34
N LEU A 197 9.35 -18.96 22.95
CA LEU A 197 9.55 -20.22 22.26
C LEU A 197 8.53 -20.37 21.11
N MET A 198 7.26 -20.10 21.36
CA MET A 198 6.22 -20.12 20.32
C MET A 198 6.54 -19.15 19.18
N SER A 199 7.00 -17.93 19.50
CA SER A 199 7.31 -16.91 18.47
C SER A 199 8.41 -17.34 17.47
N TYR A 200 9.25 -18.31 17.84
CA TYR A 200 10.24 -18.90 16.92
C TYR A 200 9.66 -19.96 15.98
N PHE A 201 8.54 -20.59 16.35
CA PHE A 201 7.92 -21.69 15.60
C PHE A 201 6.60 -21.32 14.92
N SER A 202 6.05 -20.13 15.21
CA SER A 202 4.88 -19.57 14.53
C SER A 202 5.26 -18.36 13.68
N ASP A 203 4.57 -18.15 12.57
CA ASP A 203 4.54 -16.89 11.83
C ASP A 203 4.00 -15.73 12.70
N ASN A 204 3.01 -16.03 13.55
CA ASN A 204 2.47 -15.11 14.53
C ASN A 204 2.01 -15.86 15.80
N TYR A 205 2.59 -15.52 16.96
CA TYR A 205 2.30 -16.19 18.22
C TYR A 205 0.98 -15.74 18.89
N VAL A 206 0.31 -14.73 18.32
CA VAL A 206 -0.94 -14.13 18.82
C VAL A 206 -2.13 -14.59 18.00
N THR A 207 -2.07 -14.51 16.67
CA THR A 207 -3.25 -14.59 15.78
C THR A 207 -4.06 -15.86 15.97
N GLY A 208 -3.44 -17.04 16.00
CA GLY A 208 -4.18 -18.30 16.17
C GLY A 208 -4.93 -18.39 17.52
N PHE A 209 -4.39 -17.79 18.58
CA PHE A 209 -5.09 -17.67 19.86
C PHE A 209 -6.17 -16.60 19.83
N TRP A 210 -5.92 -15.48 19.16
CA TRP A 210 -6.86 -14.40 19.02
C TRP A 210 -8.11 -14.85 18.24
N GLU A 211 -7.93 -15.45 17.06
CA GLU A 211 -9.03 -15.99 16.25
C GLU A 211 -9.87 -17.00 17.03
N LYS A 212 -9.19 -17.95 17.70
CA LYS A 212 -9.85 -18.99 18.47
C LYS A 212 -10.64 -18.43 19.65
N TYR A 213 -10.01 -17.68 20.55
CA TYR A 213 -10.62 -17.34 21.83
C TYR A 213 -11.37 -16.01 21.85
N ALA A 214 -11.05 -15.07 20.95
CA ALA A 214 -11.84 -13.84 20.83
C ALA A 214 -13.10 -14.03 19.98
N TYR A 215 -13.10 -14.96 19.03
CA TYR A 215 -14.23 -15.16 18.12
C TYR A 215 -14.79 -16.59 18.14
N LEU A 216 -14.02 -17.59 17.70
CA LEU A 216 -14.55 -18.93 17.37
C LEU A 216 -15.03 -19.75 18.59
N TYR A 217 -14.50 -19.47 19.77
CA TYR A 217 -14.89 -20.11 21.03
C TYR A 217 -16.16 -19.48 21.63
N GLY A 218 -16.43 -18.21 21.31
CA GLY A 218 -17.59 -17.48 21.83
C GLY A 218 -18.91 -18.14 21.43
N LYS A 219 -19.85 -18.20 22.38
CA LYS A 219 -21.14 -18.90 22.20
C LYS A 219 -22.31 -18.00 21.88
N ASN A 220 -22.14 -16.69 21.98
CA ASN A 220 -23.19 -15.73 21.65
C ASN A 220 -23.49 -15.74 20.15
N CYS A 221 -24.69 -15.29 19.78
CA CYS A 221 -25.03 -15.06 18.38
C CYS A 221 -24.08 -14.03 17.75
N LEU A 222 -23.86 -14.11 16.44
CA LEU A 222 -22.82 -13.30 15.78
C LEU A 222 -23.27 -11.86 15.51
N LEU A 223 -24.50 -11.69 15.01
CA LEU A 223 -25.11 -10.36 14.86
C LEU A 223 -25.14 -9.65 16.22
N VAL A 224 -24.95 -8.33 16.19
CA VAL A 224 -24.76 -7.46 17.38
C VAL A 224 -23.46 -7.72 18.16
N ASN A 225 -23.19 -8.96 18.58
CA ASN A 225 -22.10 -9.25 19.51
C ASN A 225 -20.71 -9.35 18.87
N SER A 226 -20.62 -9.62 17.56
CA SER A 226 -19.34 -9.81 16.87
C SER A 226 -19.28 -9.12 15.52
N SER A 227 -20.36 -9.16 14.73
CA SER A 227 -20.35 -8.63 13.37
C SER A 227 -20.26 -7.11 13.31
N VAL A 228 -19.69 -6.59 12.23
CA VAL A 228 -19.54 -5.14 11.97
C VAL A 228 -20.35 -4.75 10.74
N SER A 229 -21.09 -3.65 10.82
CA SER A 229 -22.06 -3.27 9.80
C SER A 229 -21.80 -1.88 9.22
N PRO A 230 -21.14 -1.78 8.06
CA PRO A 230 -21.05 -0.53 7.29
C PRO A 230 -22.35 -0.20 6.56
N VAL A 231 -22.62 1.09 6.37
CA VAL A 231 -23.75 1.62 5.58
C VAL A 231 -23.27 2.34 4.32
N GLY A 232 -24.22 2.58 3.42
CA GLY A 232 -24.03 3.15 2.09
C GLY A 232 -23.41 4.55 2.03
N THR A 233 -23.50 5.15 0.85
CA THR A 233 -22.75 6.37 0.55
C THR A 233 -23.41 7.61 1.16
N PHE A 234 -22.63 8.68 1.33
CA PHE A 234 -23.16 9.94 1.89
C PHE A 234 -24.28 10.54 1.03
N LYS A 235 -24.19 10.36 -0.29
CA LYS A 235 -25.25 10.71 -1.23
C LYS A 235 -25.39 9.58 -2.23
N GLU A 236 -26.42 8.77 -2.07
CA GLU A 236 -26.65 7.63 -2.95
C GLU A 236 -27.08 8.08 -4.37
N ILE A 237 -26.69 7.30 -5.38
CA ILE A 237 -27.15 7.53 -6.76
C ILE A 237 -28.56 6.93 -6.89
N PRO A 238 -29.59 7.74 -7.19
CA PRO A 238 -30.95 7.25 -7.33
C PRO A 238 -31.02 6.14 -8.38
N SER A 239 -31.49 4.96 -7.98
CA SER A 239 -31.69 3.81 -8.86
C SER A 239 -32.57 2.77 -8.16
N GLY A 240 -33.26 1.94 -8.94
CA GLY A 240 -34.11 0.89 -8.38
C GLY A 240 -33.32 -0.24 -7.71
N GLN A 241 -33.98 -0.95 -6.79
CA GLN A 241 -33.42 -2.09 -6.05
C GLN A 241 -32.75 -3.13 -6.96
N ALA A 242 -33.36 -3.49 -8.09
CA ALA A 242 -32.80 -4.44 -9.05
C ALA A 242 -31.45 -3.98 -9.62
N THR A 243 -31.36 -2.71 -10.01
CA THR A 243 -30.13 -2.11 -10.54
C THR A 243 -29.03 -2.12 -9.47
N LYS A 244 -29.34 -1.73 -8.24
CA LYS A 244 -28.37 -1.74 -7.14
C LYS A 244 -27.85 -3.15 -6.83
N ALA A 245 -28.75 -4.13 -6.77
CA ALA A 245 -28.38 -5.53 -6.58
C ALA A 245 -27.44 -6.02 -7.71
N ALA A 246 -27.74 -5.68 -8.97
CA ALA A 246 -26.89 -5.99 -10.12
C ALA A 246 -25.49 -5.36 -10.01
N TYR A 247 -25.39 -4.11 -9.53
CA TYR A 247 -24.12 -3.41 -9.36
C TYR A 247 -23.26 -4.07 -8.27
N ILE A 248 -23.86 -4.46 -7.14
CA ILE A 248 -23.16 -5.21 -6.09
C ILE A 248 -22.65 -6.54 -6.67
N VAL A 249 -23.49 -7.32 -7.36
CA VAL A 249 -23.08 -8.58 -8.00
C VAL A 249 -21.90 -8.38 -8.95
N TYR A 250 -21.99 -7.37 -9.81
CA TYR A 250 -20.96 -7.09 -10.80
C TYR A 250 -19.63 -6.62 -10.18
N ILE A 251 -19.67 -5.63 -9.28
CA ILE A 251 -18.48 -5.03 -8.66
C ILE A 251 -17.77 -6.08 -7.78
N GLU A 252 -18.53 -6.79 -6.94
CA GLU A 252 -17.95 -7.74 -6.00
C GLU A 252 -17.43 -9.00 -6.70
N ALA A 253 -18.04 -9.43 -7.82
CA ALA A 253 -17.48 -10.51 -8.64
C ALA A 253 -16.12 -10.12 -9.25
N LEU A 254 -15.97 -8.87 -9.73
CA LEU A 254 -14.69 -8.35 -10.20
C LEU A 254 -13.67 -8.26 -9.05
N SER A 255 -14.11 -7.78 -7.88
CA SER A 255 -13.28 -7.66 -6.67
C SER A 255 -12.75 -9.02 -6.21
N MET A 256 -13.63 -10.02 -6.04
CA MET A 256 -13.27 -11.39 -5.66
C MET A 256 -12.24 -11.99 -6.62
N LEU A 257 -12.44 -11.85 -7.94
CA LEU A 257 -11.48 -12.35 -8.92
C LEU A 257 -10.15 -11.59 -8.89
N ALA A 258 -10.17 -10.30 -8.56
CA ALA A 258 -8.96 -9.50 -8.39
C ALA A 258 -8.18 -9.90 -7.14
N TYR A 259 -8.85 -10.22 -6.03
CA TYR A 259 -8.19 -10.80 -4.85
C TYR A 259 -7.57 -12.17 -5.16
N ASP A 260 -8.34 -13.11 -5.73
CA ASP A 260 -7.84 -14.47 -6.02
C ASP A 260 -6.67 -14.50 -7.01
N ARG A 261 -6.55 -13.48 -7.88
CA ARG A 261 -5.46 -13.32 -8.84
C ARG A 261 -4.35 -12.37 -8.39
N GLU A 262 -4.45 -11.80 -7.18
CA GLU A 262 -3.54 -10.77 -6.66
C GLU A 262 -3.44 -9.52 -7.56
N GLY A 263 -4.54 -9.18 -8.24
CA GLY A 263 -4.69 -7.98 -9.07
C GLY A 263 -5.07 -6.72 -8.29
N MET A 264 -5.26 -6.83 -6.98
CA MET A 264 -5.44 -5.70 -6.07
C MET A 264 -4.10 -5.02 -5.78
N LYS A 265 -4.12 -3.69 -5.59
CA LYS A 265 -2.94 -2.99 -5.10
C LYS A 265 -2.74 -3.33 -3.63
N PRO A 266 -1.53 -3.69 -3.19
CA PRO A 266 -1.30 -3.97 -1.79
C PRO A 266 -1.45 -2.69 -0.96
N PRO A 267 -2.24 -2.71 0.14
CA PRO A 267 -2.33 -1.58 1.07
C PRO A 267 -0.96 -1.24 1.66
N GLY A 268 -0.78 0.00 2.10
CA GLY A 268 0.49 0.46 2.67
C GLY A 268 1.69 0.28 1.72
N LYS A 269 1.45 0.20 0.40
CA LYS A 269 2.45 -0.09 -0.63
C LYS A 269 3.20 -1.41 -0.40
N GLY A 270 2.51 -2.39 0.17
CA GLY A 270 3.06 -3.71 0.49
C GLY A 270 3.90 -3.75 1.76
N LEU A 271 3.83 -2.74 2.63
CA LEU A 271 4.48 -2.76 3.95
C LEU A 271 3.66 -3.50 5.02
N VAL A 272 2.39 -3.79 4.73
CA VAL A 272 1.47 -4.39 5.70
C VAL A 272 0.98 -5.76 5.22
N SER A 273 0.62 -6.62 6.15
CA SER A 273 0.15 -7.96 5.87
C SER A 273 -1.22 -7.94 5.20
N THR A 274 -1.38 -8.84 4.26
CA THR A 274 -2.57 -9.01 3.43
C THR A 274 -3.22 -10.39 3.60
N ARG A 275 -2.75 -11.20 4.56
CA ARG A 275 -3.20 -12.58 4.77
C ARG A 275 -4.72 -12.72 4.94
N HIS A 276 -5.39 -11.79 5.63
CA HIS A 276 -6.81 -11.89 5.94
C HIS A 276 -7.74 -11.55 4.75
N TYR A 277 -7.21 -10.98 3.65
CA TYR A 277 -8.02 -10.77 2.44
C TYR A 277 -8.49 -12.09 1.81
N ASP A 278 -7.74 -13.18 2.01
CA ASP A 278 -8.12 -14.53 1.56
C ASP A 278 -9.39 -15.05 2.23
N ASN A 279 -9.82 -14.41 3.33
CA ASN A 279 -10.94 -14.85 4.14
C ASN A 279 -12.25 -14.08 3.83
N CYS A 280 -12.22 -13.08 2.95
CA CYS A 280 -13.35 -12.15 2.77
C CYS A 280 -14.48 -12.73 1.89
N TYR A 281 -14.16 -13.47 0.82
CA TYR A 281 -15.15 -14.00 -0.13
C TYR A 281 -15.25 -15.52 -0.06
N ALA A 282 -16.48 -16.03 -0.25
CA ALA A 282 -16.76 -17.47 -0.23
C ALA A 282 -16.22 -18.19 1.02
N VAL A 283 -16.38 -17.53 2.17
CA VAL A 283 -16.07 -18.08 3.49
C VAL A 283 -17.33 -18.09 4.34
N THR A 284 -17.46 -19.11 5.17
CA THR A 284 -18.55 -19.24 6.14
C THR A 284 -17.98 -19.70 7.48
N ARG A 285 -18.39 -19.06 8.57
CA ARG A 285 -18.11 -19.51 9.93
C ARG A 285 -19.12 -20.59 10.33
N VAL A 286 -18.71 -21.85 10.21
CA VAL A 286 -19.56 -23.00 10.52
C VAL A 286 -19.61 -23.22 12.04
N PRO A 287 -20.81 -23.35 12.64
CA PRO A 287 -20.97 -23.53 14.08
C PRO A 287 -20.46 -24.90 14.56
N GLY A 288 -19.70 -24.91 15.65
CA GLY A 288 -19.25 -26.13 16.32
C GLY A 288 -19.76 -26.25 17.76
N GLU A 289 -19.94 -27.49 18.23
CA GLU A 289 -20.39 -27.74 19.61
C GLU A 289 -19.50 -27.04 20.65
N GLN A 290 -18.18 -27.08 20.44
CA GLN A 290 -17.17 -26.47 21.32
C GLN A 290 -16.53 -25.23 20.69
N VAL A 291 -16.10 -25.31 19.44
CA VAL A 291 -15.40 -24.22 18.73
C VAL A 291 -15.91 -24.20 17.30
N ASP A 292 -16.24 -23.00 16.80
CA ASP A 292 -16.61 -22.79 15.41
C ASP A 292 -15.39 -22.91 14.48
N GLU A 293 -15.62 -23.06 13.18
CA GLU A 293 -14.56 -23.15 12.16
C GLU A 293 -14.82 -22.20 11.00
N GLN A 294 -13.77 -21.61 10.45
CA GLN A 294 -13.85 -20.86 9.18
C GLN A 294 -13.63 -21.82 8.01
N VAL A 295 -14.66 -21.99 7.18
CA VAL A 295 -14.59 -22.86 6.01
C VAL A 295 -14.44 -22.02 4.74
N HIS A 296 -13.37 -22.29 3.98
CA HIS A 296 -13.05 -21.59 2.74
C HIS A 296 -13.48 -22.38 1.50
N TYR A 297 -14.36 -21.82 0.69
CA TYR A 297 -14.84 -22.45 -0.56
C TYR A 297 -14.08 -21.96 -1.80
N GLY A 298 -13.15 -21.01 -1.64
CA GLY A 298 -12.28 -20.52 -2.71
C GLY A 298 -12.88 -19.32 -3.43
N VAL A 299 -13.12 -19.44 -4.75
CA VAL A 299 -13.90 -18.44 -5.50
C VAL A 299 -15.22 -19.07 -5.88
N SER A 300 -16.28 -18.26 -5.94
CA SER A 300 -17.62 -18.75 -6.23
C SER A 300 -18.16 -18.18 -7.55
N ARG A 301 -19.07 -18.92 -8.20
CA ARG A 301 -19.73 -18.46 -9.43
C ARG A 301 -21.05 -17.76 -9.16
N HIS A 302 -21.57 -17.91 -7.94
CA HIS A 302 -22.91 -17.49 -7.57
C HIS A 302 -22.94 -16.73 -6.26
N VAL A 303 -24.05 -16.03 -6.05
CA VAL A 303 -24.45 -15.42 -4.80
C VAL A 303 -25.71 -16.12 -4.29
N ALA A 304 -25.87 -16.19 -2.98
CA ALA A 304 -27.12 -16.62 -2.37
C ALA A 304 -27.96 -15.37 -2.10
N VAL A 305 -29.22 -15.37 -2.50
CA VAL A 305 -30.11 -14.20 -2.44
C VAL A 305 -31.34 -14.54 -1.60
N TYR A 306 -31.69 -13.68 -0.65
CA TYR A 306 -32.98 -13.68 0.02
C TYR A 306 -33.88 -12.60 -0.60
N SER A 307 -35.10 -12.97 -1.01
CA SER A 307 -36.09 -12.05 -1.55
C SER A 307 -37.50 -12.53 -1.21
N ASN A 308 -38.33 -11.65 -0.64
CA ASN A 308 -39.73 -11.90 -0.30
C ASN A 308 -39.96 -13.22 0.47
N GLY A 309 -39.12 -13.53 1.46
CA GLY A 309 -39.27 -14.75 2.27
C GLY A 309 -38.65 -16.02 1.68
N CYS A 310 -38.10 -15.93 0.47
CA CYS A 310 -37.58 -17.05 -0.30
C CYS A 310 -36.06 -16.91 -0.52
N TYR A 311 -35.37 -18.03 -0.72
CA TYR A 311 -33.94 -18.13 -0.98
C TYR A 311 -33.66 -18.58 -2.41
N TYR A 312 -32.63 -18.00 -3.01
CA TYR A 312 -32.27 -18.21 -4.40
C TYR A 312 -30.76 -18.31 -4.58
N LYS A 313 -30.35 -19.03 -5.62
CA LYS A 313 -29.03 -18.93 -6.21
C LYS A 313 -29.11 -18.03 -7.44
N VAL A 314 -28.22 -17.04 -7.50
CA VAL A 314 -28.03 -16.20 -8.69
C VAL A 314 -26.59 -16.34 -9.17
N ASP A 315 -26.40 -16.82 -10.39
CA ASP A 315 -25.07 -16.93 -11.00
C ASP A 315 -24.59 -15.54 -11.47
N ALA A 316 -23.37 -15.17 -11.09
CA ALA A 316 -22.72 -13.96 -11.58
C ALA A 316 -22.09 -14.18 -12.98
N PHE A 317 -21.83 -15.43 -13.35
CA PHE A 317 -21.17 -15.82 -14.60
C PHE A 317 -22.05 -16.77 -15.41
N ASP A 318 -22.04 -16.62 -16.73
CA ASP A 318 -22.71 -17.52 -17.66
C ASP A 318 -22.07 -18.92 -17.71
N GLU A 319 -22.66 -19.85 -18.46
CA GLU A 319 -22.16 -21.22 -18.63
C GLU A 319 -20.71 -21.31 -19.14
N ASN A 320 -20.26 -20.33 -19.93
CA ASN A 320 -18.90 -20.23 -20.45
C ASN A 320 -17.94 -19.57 -19.45
N GLY A 321 -18.45 -19.13 -18.30
CA GLY A 321 -17.71 -18.45 -17.25
C GLY A 321 -17.51 -16.97 -17.50
N LYS A 322 -18.16 -16.36 -18.49
CA LYS A 322 -18.12 -14.91 -18.69
C LYS A 322 -19.03 -14.22 -17.67
N LEU A 323 -18.55 -13.15 -17.07
CA LEU A 323 -19.33 -12.32 -16.15
C LEU A 323 -20.53 -11.72 -16.89
N TYR A 324 -21.72 -11.85 -16.32
CA TYR A 324 -22.91 -11.20 -16.87
C TYR A 324 -22.74 -9.68 -16.89
N THR A 325 -23.31 -9.02 -17.90
CA THR A 325 -23.32 -7.55 -17.95
C THR A 325 -24.23 -6.98 -16.87
N LEU A 326 -24.04 -5.70 -16.53
CA LEU A 326 -24.95 -4.99 -15.61
C LEU A 326 -26.40 -5.06 -16.08
N GLU A 327 -26.65 -4.93 -17.38
CA GLU A 327 -27.98 -5.06 -17.99
C GLU A 327 -28.57 -6.45 -17.76
N GLN A 328 -27.81 -7.52 -18.04
CA GLN A 328 -28.25 -8.90 -17.83
C GLN A 328 -28.57 -9.17 -16.36
N LEU A 329 -27.69 -8.76 -15.44
CA LEU A 329 -27.92 -8.91 -14.00
C LEU A 329 -29.12 -8.10 -13.53
N THR A 330 -29.32 -6.88 -14.07
CA THR A 330 -30.48 -6.05 -13.74
C THR A 330 -31.78 -6.72 -14.16
N GLU A 331 -31.82 -7.30 -15.37
CA GLU A 331 -33.00 -8.05 -15.82
C GLU A 331 -33.23 -9.33 -14.98
N THR A 332 -32.17 -10.04 -14.57
CA THR A 332 -32.27 -11.15 -13.61
C THR A 332 -32.92 -10.71 -12.30
N PHE A 333 -32.51 -9.57 -11.74
CA PHE A 333 -33.07 -9.09 -10.47
C PHE A 333 -34.47 -8.50 -10.63
N LYS A 334 -34.80 -7.86 -11.75
CA LYS A 334 -36.18 -7.43 -12.04
C LYS A 334 -37.12 -8.63 -12.14
N GLU A 335 -36.69 -9.67 -12.85
CA GLU A 335 -37.44 -10.92 -12.97
C GLU A 335 -37.64 -11.55 -11.59
N LEU A 336 -36.58 -11.66 -10.79
CA LEU A 336 -36.65 -12.20 -9.43
C LEU A 336 -37.61 -11.41 -8.53
N ILE A 337 -37.51 -10.08 -8.50
CA ILE A 337 -38.38 -9.21 -7.70
C ILE A 337 -39.85 -9.32 -8.15
N ALA A 338 -40.10 -9.56 -9.44
CA ALA A 338 -41.45 -9.70 -9.98
C ALA A 338 -42.06 -11.10 -9.77
N ARG A 339 -41.31 -12.08 -9.23
CA ARG A 339 -41.86 -13.41 -8.94
C ARG A 339 -42.81 -13.38 -7.75
N ASP A 340 -43.86 -14.19 -7.84
CA ASP A 340 -44.81 -14.45 -6.76
C ASP A 340 -44.57 -15.86 -6.17
N ASP A 341 -43.29 -16.18 -5.92
CA ASP A 341 -42.89 -17.46 -5.32
C ASP A 341 -43.32 -17.45 -3.85
N ILE A 342 -44.23 -18.37 -3.48
CA ILE A 342 -44.76 -18.47 -2.11
C ILE A 342 -43.75 -19.21 -1.21
N PRO A 343 -43.30 -18.61 -0.10
CA PRO A 343 -42.40 -19.28 0.84
C PRO A 343 -43.11 -20.45 1.53
N SER A 344 -42.37 -21.52 1.81
CA SER A 344 -42.87 -22.60 2.65
C SER A 344 -43.11 -22.10 4.07
N GLU A 345 -44.02 -22.73 4.80
CA GLU A 345 -44.36 -22.29 6.15
C GLU A 345 -43.14 -22.41 7.09
N GLY A 346 -42.71 -21.28 7.66
CA GLY A 346 -41.48 -21.15 8.47
C GLY A 346 -40.25 -20.68 7.69
N GLU A 347 -40.29 -20.69 6.36
CA GLU A 347 -39.13 -20.36 5.53
C GLU A 347 -38.70 -18.90 5.62
N ILE A 348 -39.66 -17.99 5.74
CA ILE A 348 -39.41 -16.53 5.89
C ILE A 348 -38.42 -16.24 7.02
N GLN A 349 -38.47 -17.05 8.09
CA GLN A 349 -37.67 -16.88 9.29
C GLN A 349 -36.54 -17.91 9.39
N LEU A 350 -36.27 -18.68 8.34
CA LEU A 350 -35.32 -19.80 8.36
C LEU A 350 -33.93 -19.38 8.86
N ALA A 351 -33.43 -18.21 8.47
CA ALA A 351 -32.11 -17.76 8.88
C ALA A 351 -32.01 -17.36 10.37
N ALA A 352 -33.14 -17.30 11.09
CA ALA A 352 -33.14 -17.13 12.54
C ALA A 352 -32.36 -18.22 13.26
N LEU A 353 -32.28 -19.43 12.69
CA LEU A 353 -31.43 -20.50 13.23
C LEU A 353 -29.95 -20.09 13.33
N THR A 354 -29.46 -19.22 12.45
CA THR A 354 -28.07 -18.71 12.48
C THR A 354 -27.83 -17.67 13.58
N THR A 355 -28.91 -17.13 14.16
CA THR A 355 -28.87 -16.17 15.29
C THR A 355 -28.93 -16.86 16.65
N ASP A 356 -29.02 -18.19 16.69
CA ASP A 356 -29.02 -18.94 17.93
C ASP A 356 -27.63 -18.95 18.60
N ARG A 357 -27.59 -19.42 19.84
CA ARG A 357 -26.34 -19.74 20.54
C ARG A 357 -25.54 -20.75 19.71
N ARG A 358 -24.23 -20.56 19.59
CA ARG A 358 -23.41 -21.29 18.59
C ARG A 358 -23.45 -22.82 18.72
N ASP A 359 -23.52 -23.34 19.94
CA ASP A 359 -23.65 -24.78 20.18
C ASP A 359 -25.05 -25.31 19.82
N GLN A 360 -26.11 -24.53 20.07
CA GLN A 360 -27.46 -24.84 19.63
C GLN A 360 -27.60 -24.80 18.12
N TRP A 361 -27.06 -23.76 17.49
CA TRP A 361 -27.02 -23.68 16.04
C TRP A 361 -26.25 -24.85 15.44
N SER A 362 -25.13 -25.28 16.03
CA SER A 362 -24.40 -26.47 15.58
C SER A 362 -25.29 -27.74 15.58
N ARG A 363 -26.09 -27.94 16.63
CA ARG A 363 -27.04 -29.06 16.73
C ARG A 363 -28.17 -28.96 15.71
N ASN A 364 -28.80 -27.78 15.60
CA ASN A 364 -29.89 -27.52 14.65
C ASN A 364 -29.41 -27.64 13.19
N ARG A 365 -28.20 -27.17 12.88
CA ARG A 365 -27.57 -27.34 11.57
C ARG A 365 -27.38 -28.82 11.22
N LYS A 366 -26.88 -29.62 12.18
CA LYS A 366 -26.69 -31.06 11.98
C LYS A 366 -28.01 -31.80 11.77
N GLU A 367 -29.00 -31.52 12.63
CA GLU A 367 -30.29 -32.19 12.59
C GLU A 367 -31.09 -31.81 11.35
N PHE A 368 -31.30 -30.53 11.09
CA PHE A 368 -32.26 -30.08 10.08
C PHE A 368 -31.65 -29.92 8.70
N PHE A 369 -30.35 -29.62 8.58
CA PHE A 369 -29.70 -29.44 7.29
C PHE A 369 -28.86 -30.65 6.89
N LEU A 370 -27.89 -31.05 7.70
CA LEU A 370 -26.95 -32.10 7.29
C LEU A 370 -27.56 -33.50 7.20
N SER A 371 -28.63 -33.75 7.96
CA SER A 371 -29.32 -35.05 7.97
C SER A 371 -30.46 -35.14 6.94
N ASN A 372 -30.73 -34.07 6.20
CA ASN A 372 -31.76 -34.00 5.16
C ASN A 372 -31.12 -33.61 3.81
N GLU A 373 -31.22 -34.47 2.80
CA GLU A 373 -30.54 -34.26 1.52
C GLU A 373 -31.01 -33.02 0.74
N VAL A 374 -32.26 -32.58 0.91
CA VAL A 374 -32.78 -31.36 0.27
C VAL A 374 -32.15 -30.13 0.94
N ASN A 375 -32.25 -30.05 2.27
CA ASN A 375 -31.73 -28.93 3.04
C ASN A 375 -30.21 -28.83 2.95
N LYS A 376 -29.50 -29.97 2.93
CA LYS A 376 -28.05 -30.03 2.78
C LYS A 376 -27.59 -29.39 1.48
N LYS A 377 -28.23 -29.69 0.34
CA LYS A 377 -27.89 -29.09 -0.95
C LYS A 377 -28.12 -27.58 -0.96
N ALA A 378 -29.24 -27.13 -0.40
CA ALA A 378 -29.52 -25.69 -0.28
C ALA A 378 -28.50 -24.98 0.62
N LEU A 379 -28.14 -25.60 1.75
CA LEU A 379 -27.10 -25.09 2.65
C LEU A 379 -25.73 -25.02 1.98
N GLU A 380 -25.31 -26.07 1.25
CA GLU A 380 -24.05 -26.07 0.51
C GLU A 380 -23.97 -24.91 -0.50
N LEU A 381 -25.09 -24.57 -1.15
CA LEU A 381 -25.17 -23.42 -2.05
C LEU A 381 -25.04 -22.07 -1.32
N ILE A 382 -25.63 -21.93 -0.13
CA ILE A 382 -25.49 -20.74 0.72
C ILE A 382 -24.04 -20.62 1.25
N GLU A 383 -23.50 -21.70 1.80
CA GLU A 383 -22.16 -21.70 2.41
C GLU A 383 -21.05 -21.51 1.37
N SER A 384 -21.23 -21.97 0.14
CA SER A 384 -20.26 -21.80 -0.97
C SER A 384 -20.46 -20.55 -1.83
N ALA A 385 -21.56 -19.80 -1.64
CA ALA A 385 -21.80 -18.54 -2.35
C ALA A 385 -20.67 -17.53 -2.10
N ALA A 386 -20.42 -16.58 -3.02
CA ALA A 386 -19.41 -15.53 -2.81
C ALA A 386 -19.72 -14.71 -1.55
N TYR A 387 -20.99 -14.43 -1.32
CA TYR A 387 -21.58 -13.73 -0.18
C TYR A 387 -23.10 -13.95 -0.19
N PHE A 388 -23.78 -13.47 0.85
CA PHE A 388 -25.23 -13.49 0.96
C PHE A 388 -25.80 -12.10 0.61
N LEU A 389 -26.85 -12.04 -0.21
CA LEU A 389 -27.47 -10.78 -0.65
C LEU A 389 -28.94 -10.76 -0.23
N VAL A 390 -29.40 -9.63 0.28
CA VAL A 390 -30.78 -9.46 0.75
C VAL A 390 -31.46 -8.36 -0.05
N LEU A 391 -32.55 -8.69 -0.73
CA LEU A 391 -33.48 -7.73 -1.27
C LEU A 391 -34.49 -7.41 -0.17
N ASP A 392 -34.22 -6.32 0.56
CA ASP A 392 -34.95 -5.93 1.76
C ASP A 392 -36.15 -5.05 1.41
N ASP A 393 -37.25 -5.22 2.14
CA ASP A 393 -38.51 -4.52 1.89
C ASP A 393 -38.54 -3.10 2.46
N ALA A 394 -37.53 -2.71 3.25
CA ALA A 394 -37.39 -1.36 3.76
C ALA A 394 -37.32 -0.33 2.62
N ASP A 395 -38.00 0.81 2.79
CA ASP A 395 -38.07 1.92 1.83
C ASP A 395 -37.62 3.26 2.45
N ASN A 396 -37.14 3.22 3.69
CA ASN A 396 -36.87 4.37 4.54
C ASN A 396 -35.41 4.48 4.98
N TRP A 397 -34.50 3.67 4.42
CA TRP A 397 -33.07 3.80 4.68
C TRP A 397 -32.53 5.08 4.02
N GLY A 398 -31.44 5.61 4.56
CA GLY A 398 -30.75 6.78 4.01
C GLY A 398 -30.21 7.71 5.09
N TYR A 399 -30.00 8.97 4.73
CA TYR A 399 -29.58 10.03 5.64
C TYR A 399 -30.37 11.31 5.38
N ASP A 400 -30.95 11.86 6.43
CA ASP A 400 -31.67 13.13 6.42
C ASP A 400 -31.16 14.00 7.59
N PRO A 401 -30.51 15.16 7.31
CA PRO A 401 -30.02 16.05 8.36
C PRO A 401 -31.10 16.59 9.30
N GLU A 402 -32.35 16.70 8.83
CA GLU A 402 -33.48 17.18 9.62
C GLU A 402 -34.12 16.06 10.46
N ARG A 403 -33.86 14.80 10.08
CA ARG A 403 -34.38 13.58 10.71
C ARG A 403 -33.27 12.56 10.99
N PRO A 404 -32.45 12.78 12.04
CA PRO A 404 -31.33 11.90 12.39
C PRO A 404 -31.74 10.44 12.61
N GLU A 405 -32.98 10.19 13.04
CA GLU A 405 -33.54 8.86 13.28
C GLU A 405 -33.57 7.98 12.02
N VAL A 406 -33.54 8.58 10.82
CA VAL A 406 -33.46 7.85 9.55
C VAL A 406 -32.14 7.07 9.46
N LEU A 407 -31.02 7.73 9.76
CA LEU A 407 -29.70 7.10 9.76
C LEU A 407 -29.55 6.12 10.92
N GLU A 408 -30.12 6.44 12.08
CA GLU A 408 -30.11 5.56 13.26
C GLU A 408 -30.83 4.24 12.98
N ASN A 409 -32.05 4.29 12.44
CA ASN A 409 -32.81 3.10 12.06
C ASN A 409 -32.12 2.31 10.94
N TYR A 410 -31.49 3.01 9.99
CA TYR A 410 -30.72 2.38 8.93
C TYR A 410 -29.53 1.57 9.48
N LEU A 411 -28.67 2.20 10.30
CA LEU A 411 -27.54 1.52 10.96
C LEU A 411 -28.02 0.37 11.86
N ARG A 412 -29.10 0.57 12.64
CA ARG A 412 -29.67 -0.49 13.50
C ARG A 412 -30.12 -1.68 12.68
N SER A 413 -30.78 -1.44 11.53
CA SER A 413 -31.21 -2.49 10.60
C SER A 413 -30.02 -3.24 9.98
N MET A 414 -28.90 -2.56 9.70
CA MET A 414 -27.70 -3.24 9.20
C MET A 414 -27.05 -4.10 10.31
N LEU A 415 -27.04 -3.63 11.55
CA LEU A 415 -26.44 -4.36 12.68
C LEU A 415 -27.25 -5.58 13.10
N THR A 416 -28.58 -5.44 13.10
CA THR A 416 -29.48 -6.42 13.71
C THR A 416 -30.28 -7.25 12.70
N GLY A 417 -30.58 -6.70 11.52
CA GLY A 417 -31.56 -7.29 10.60
C GLY A 417 -32.96 -7.40 11.23
N ASN A 418 -33.85 -8.18 10.60
CA ASN A 418 -35.18 -8.45 11.16
C ASN A 418 -35.23 -9.75 11.99
N GLY A 419 -34.14 -10.51 12.04
CA GLY A 419 -34.03 -11.81 12.72
C GLY A 419 -34.15 -13.02 11.79
N GLY A 420 -34.70 -12.89 10.59
CA GLY A 420 -34.91 -13.99 9.64
C GLY A 420 -34.24 -13.84 8.27
N ASN A 421 -33.76 -12.63 7.94
CA ASN A 421 -33.31 -12.27 6.59
C ASN A 421 -31.79 -12.08 6.45
N ARG A 422 -30.98 -12.50 7.42
CA ARG A 422 -29.50 -12.44 7.37
C ARG A 422 -28.93 -13.82 7.61
N TRP A 423 -27.93 -14.23 6.82
CA TRP A 423 -27.20 -15.45 7.12
C TRP A 423 -25.96 -15.11 7.95
N ALA A 424 -26.12 -15.12 9.28
CA ALA A 424 -25.16 -14.53 10.22
C ALA A 424 -23.74 -15.13 10.12
N ASP A 425 -23.64 -16.39 9.68
CA ASP A 425 -22.38 -17.11 9.53
C ASP A 425 -21.56 -16.70 8.31
N LYS A 426 -22.18 -16.02 7.34
CA LYS A 426 -21.53 -15.69 6.08
C LYS A 426 -20.52 -14.56 6.27
N SER A 427 -19.33 -14.69 5.67
CA SER A 427 -18.26 -13.67 5.78
C SER A 427 -18.74 -12.27 5.41
N LEU A 428 -19.57 -12.16 4.38
CA LEU A 428 -20.19 -10.93 3.91
C LEU A 428 -21.69 -11.15 3.66
N ASN A 429 -22.51 -10.28 4.22
CA ASN A 429 -23.91 -10.08 3.86
C ASN A 429 -24.07 -8.69 3.25
N TYR A 430 -24.73 -8.56 2.11
CA TYR A 430 -25.10 -7.29 1.50
C TYR A 430 -26.62 -7.11 1.53
N MET A 431 -27.09 -5.88 1.73
CA MET A 431 -28.51 -5.55 1.79
C MET A 431 -28.81 -4.43 0.80
N VAL A 432 -29.94 -4.56 0.10
CA VAL A 432 -30.46 -3.56 -0.83
C VAL A 432 -31.93 -3.31 -0.51
N SER A 433 -32.24 -2.11 -0.06
CA SER A 433 -33.61 -1.64 0.20
C SER A 433 -34.41 -1.37 -1.08
N LYS A 434 -35.73 -1.19 -0.95
CA LYS A 434 -36.63 -0.79 -2.05
C LYS A 434 -36.26 0.56 -2.65
N ASN A 435 -35.81 1.51 -1.83
CA ASN A 435 -35.39 2.84 -2.30
C ASN A 435 -33.95 2.87 -2.86
N GLY A 436 -33.26 1.72 -2.92
CA GLY A 436 -31.94 1.58 -3.53
C GLY A 436 -30.77 1.93 -2.62
N GLU A 437 -31.01 2.15 -1.32
CA GLU A 437 -29.94 2.25 -0.32
C GLU A 437 -29.32 0.89 -0.03
N THR A 438 -28.00 0.87 0.15
CA THR A 438 -27.21 -0.36 0.30
C THR A 438 -26.38 -0.38 1.57
N GLY A 439 -26.35 -1.49 2.30
CA GLY A 439 -25.42 -1.69 3.41
C GLY A 439 -24.85 -3.09 3.44
N ALA A 440 -23.99 -3.38 4.42
CA ALA A 440 -23.41 -4.70 4.57
C ALA A 440 -23.22 -5.11 6.04
N VAL A 441 -22.96 -6.40 6.25
CA VAL A 441 -22.50 -6.97 7.52
C VAL A 441 -21.30 -7.86 7.23
N GLY A 442 -20.19 -7.62 7.92
CA GLY A 442 -18.99 -8.46 7.92
C GLY A 442 -18.91 -9.33 9.17
N GLU A 443 -18.71 -10.64 9.00
CA GLU A 443 -18.41 -11.55 10.11
C GLU A 443 -16.96 -11.32 10.58
N HIS A 444 -16.78 -10.96 11.85
CA HIS A 444 -15.51 -10.36 12.28
C HIS A 444 -14.39 -11.36 12.59
N SER A 445 -14.70 -12.67 12.66
CA SER A 445 -13.67 -13.70 12.82
C SER A 445 -12.78 -13.79 11.59
N VAL A 446 -13.31 -13.56 10.38
CA VAL A 446 -12.56 -13.75 9.13
C VAL A 446 -11.56 -12.61 8.85
N ALA A 447 -11.85 -11.38 9.26
CA ALA A 447 -11.04 -10.21 8.93
C ALA A 447 -11.25 -9.04 9.91
N ASP A 448 -10.40 -8.00 9.82
CA ASP A 448 -10.54 -6.76 10.58
C ASP A 448 -11.23 -5.66 9.76
N GLY A 449 -11.60 -4.56 10.42
CA GLY A 449 -12.22 -3.40 9.78
C GLY A 449 -11.43 -2.91 8.56
N ALA A 450 -10.10 -2.96 8.59
CA ALA A 450 -9.25 -2.49 7.48
C ALA A 450 -9.44 -3.28 6.17
N GLU A 451 -9.76 -4.58 6.23
CA GLU A 451 -10.09 -5.36 5.03
C GLU A 451 -11.47 -4.99 4.50
N PHE A 452 -12.47 -4.89 5.38
CA PHE A 452 -13.84 -4.50 5.02
C PHE A 452 -13.91 -3.07 4.48
N ASP A 453 -13.16 -2.13 5.08
CA ASP A 453 -13.06 -0.74 4.63
C ASP A 453 -12.42 -0.64 3.24
N HIS A 454 -11.43 -1.47 2.94
CA HIS A 454 -10.85 -1.52 1.60
C HIS A 454 -11.86 -2.03 0.55
N ILE A 455 -12.64 -3.07 0.89
CA ILE A 455 -13.73 -3.55 0.01
C ILE A 455 -14.77 -2.45 -0.19
N GLN A 456 -15.19 -1.80 0.89
CA GLN A 456 -16.17 -0.71 0.87
C GLN A 456 -15.69 0.50 0.06
N GLU A 457 -14.44 0.95 0.23
CA GLU A 457 -13.86 2.04 -0.56
C GLU A 457 -13.80 1.73 -2.05
N ASN A 458 -13.42 0.49 -2.39
CA ASN A 458 -13.41 0.02 -3.77
C ASN A 458 -14.82 0.00 -4.35
N PHE A 459 -15.81 -0.48 -3.59
CA PHE A 459 -17.21 -0.46 -3.98
C PHE A 459 -17.68 0.97 -4.24
N ILE A 460 -17.51 1.88 -3.28
CA ILE A 460 -17.92 3.30 -3.39
C ILE A 460 -17.29 3.95 -4.60
N TYR A 461 -15.97 3.76 -4.79
CA TYR A 461 -15.26 4.34 -5.92
C TYR A 461 -15.76 3.79 -7.26
N MET A 462 -15.97 2.47 -7.35
CA MET A 462 -16.54 1.84 -8.53
C MET A 462 -17.94 2.36 -8.82
N ASN A 463 -18.76 2.48 -7.79
CA ASN A 463 -20.15 2.90 -7.85
C ASN A 463 -20.31 4.36 -8.31
N HIS A 464 -19.54 5.28 -7.73
CA HIS A 464 -19.69 6.72 -7.93
C HIS A 464 -18.80 7.31 -9.02
N SER A 465 -17.58 6.79 -9.14
CA SER A 465 -16.55 7.44 -9.95
C SER A 465 -16.21 6.68 -11.23
N TYR A 466 -16.47 5.38 -11.28
CA TYR A 466 -16.04 4.53 -12.40
C TYR A 466 -17.20 4.07 -13.29
N LEU A 467 -18.22 3.45 -12.70
CA LEU A 467 -19.40 2.96 -13.42
C LEU A 467 -20.39 4.10 -13.64
N LYS A 468 -21.14 4.00 -14.74
CA LYS A 468 -22.24 4.91 -15.04
C LYS A 468 -23.55 4.24 -14.67
N TYR A 469 -24.46 4.99 -14.07
CA TYR A 469 -25.83 4.55 -13.87
C TYR A 469 -26.67 4.86 -15.11
N PRO A 470 -27.62 3.98 -15.48
CA PRO A 470 -28.65 4.34 -16.43
C PRO A 470 -29.54 5.44 -15.83
N ASP A 471 -30.11 6.30 -16.68
CA ASP A 471 -31.10 7.28 -16.23
C ASP A 471 -32.31 6.54 -15.64
N VAL A 472 -32.84 7.04 -14.51
CA VAL A 472 -33.94 6.41 -13.75
C VAL A 472 -35.18 6.15 -14.62
N ASP A 473 -35.41 7.01 -15.63
CA ASP A 473 -36.55 6.94 -16.55
C ASP A 473 -36.26 6.20 -17.87
N SER A 474 -35.06 5.63 -18.04
CA SER A 474 -34.72 4.93 -19.27
C SER A 474 -35.39 3.55 -19.35
N THR A 475 -36.30 3.37 -20.31
CA THR A 475 -36.84 2.05 -20.66
C THR A 475 -35.73 1.18 -21.27
N PRO A 476 -35.45 -0.02 -20.73
CA PRO A 476 -34.44 -0.91 -21.30
C PRO A 476 -34.85 -1.38 -22.70
N SER A 477 -33.88 -1.52 -23.60
CA SER A 477 -34.07 -2.21 -24.87
C SER A 477 -34.24 -3.71 -24.63
N THR A 478 -35.47 -4.22 -24.66
CA THR A 478 -35.85 -5.61 -24.37
C THR A 478 -35.63 -6.59 -25.53
N SER A 479 -34.66 -6.36 -26.41
CA SER A 479 -34.46 -7.20 -27.59
C SER A 479 -33.47 -8.34 -27.34
N GLY A 480 -33.98 -9.55 -27.08
CA GLY A 480 -33.29 -10.83 -27.33
C GLY A 480 -32.14 -11.22 -26.40
N ILE A 481 -32.04 -10.63 -25.21
CA ILE A 481 -30.97 -10.93 -24.25
C ILE A 481 -31.30 -12.23 -23.50
N THR A 482 -30.51 -13.28 -23.72
CA THR A 482 -30.51 -14.47 -22.85
C THR A 482 -29.75 -14.13 -21.57
N PHE A 483 -30.39 -14.26 -20.41
CA PHE A 483 -29.80 -14.05 -19.09
C PHE A 483 -30.05 -15.25 -18.17
N GLY A 484 -29.19 -15.44 -17.17
CA GLY A 484 -29.36 -16.50 -16.16
C GLY A 484 -30.51 -16.14 -15.23
N LYS A 485 -31.47 -17.06 -15.05
CA LYS A 485 -32.57 -16.88 -14.11
C LYS A 485 -32.15 -17.24 -12.68
N ALA A 486 -32.75 -16.59 -11.69
CA ALA A 486 -32.59 -16.98 -10.30
C ALA A 486 -33.16 -18.40 -10.06
N GLU A 487 -32.36 -19.27 -9.45
CA GLU A 487 -32.72 -20.65 -9.11
C GLU A 487 -33.26 -20.69 -7.68
N ARG A 488 -34.49 -21.15 -7.48
CA ARG A 488 -35.11 -21.27 -6.15
C ARG A 488 -34.45 -22.38 -5.33
N LEU A 489 -34.04 -22.07 -4.11
CA LEU A 489 -33.57 -23.05 -3.14
C LEU A 489 -34.75 -23.51 -2.28
N ASN A 490 -35.06 -24.80 -2.28
CA ASN A 490 -36.17 -25.34 -1.49
C ASN A 490 -35.66 -25.93 -0.17
N PHE A 491 -36.49 -25.85 0.86
CA PHE A 491 -36.23 -26.44 2.17
C PHE A 491 -37.38 -27.35 2.60
N ASP A 492 -37.03 -28.51 3.13
CA ASP A 492 -37.92 -29.41 3.85
C ASP A 492 -37.98 -28.97 5.33
N ILE A 493 -39.01 -28.20 5.67
CA ILE A 493 -39.20 -27.61 7.00
C ILE A 493 -40.20 -28.46 7.78
N SER A 494 -39.67 -29.34 8.64
CA SER A 494 -40.49 -30.12 9.57
C SER A 494 -41.09 -29.27 10.69
N ASP A 495 -42.14 -29.76 11.36
CA ASP A 495 -42.74 -29.08 12.53
C ASP A 495 -41.74 -28.80 13.65
N LYS A 496 -40.78 -29.71 13.84
CA LYS A 496 -39.71 -29.54 14.84
C LYS A 496 -38.76 -28.41 14.44
N MET A 497 -38.34 -28.37 13.17
CA MET A 497 -37.51 -27.29 12.64
C MET A 497 -38.22 -25.94 12.76
N ARG A 498 -39.52 -25.91 12.43
CA ARG A 498 -40.37 -24.71 12.56
C ARG A 498 -40.48 -24.21 14.00
N SER A 499 -40.63 -25.13 14.95
CA SER A 499 -40.67 -24.80 16.38
C SER A 499 -39.35 -24.18 16.84
N GLU A 500 -38.20 -24.72 16.39
CA GLU A 500 -36.88 -24.15 16.67
C GLU A 500 -36.67 -22.79 15.99
N ILE A 501 -37.14 -22.61 14.76
CA ILE A 501 -37.13 -21.30 14.07
C ILE A 501 -37.88 -20.27 14.91
N ASN A 502 -39.10 -20.57 15.36
CA ASN A 502 -39.90 -19.65 16.17
C ASN A 502 -39.21 -19.31 17.51
N ARG A 503 -38.63 -20.30 18.19
CA ARG A 503 -37.84 -20.07 19.41
C ARG A 503 -36.68 -19.11 19.15
N CYS A 504 -35.92 -19.32 18.08
CA CYS A 504 -34.80 -18.43 17.73
C CYS A 504 -35.28 -17.01 17.42
N VAL A 505 -36.40 -16.84 16.72
CA VAL A 505 -37.00 -15.52 16.45
C VAL A 505 -37.39 -14.81 17.73
N GLU A 506 -38.06 -15.52 18.65
CA GLU A 506 -38.48 -14.96 19.94
C GLU A 506 -37.28 -14.53 20.78
N GLU A 507 -36.27 -15.39 20.93
CA GLU A 507 -35.05 -15.10 21.69
C GLU A 507 -34.23 -13.96 21.06
N TYR A 508 -34.05 -13.99 19.74
CA TYR A 508 -33.26 -12.95 19.05
C TYR A 508 -33.96 -11.60 19.02
N SER A 509 -35.30 -11.58 18.95
CA SER A 509 -36.07 -10.33 18.99
C SER A 509 -35.79 -9.55 20.28
N LEU A 510 -35.62 -10.23 21.41
CA LEU A 510 -35.23 -9.58 22.67
C LEU A 510 -33.88 -8.86 22.55
N LEU A 511 -32.88 -9.51 21.94
CA LEU A 511 -31.57 -8.88 21.73
C LEU A 511 -31.63 -7.74 20.71
N ARG A 512 -32.34 -7.93 19.59
CA ARG A 512 -32.52 -6.92 18.55
C ARG A 512 -33.14 -5.65 19.12
N ASP A 513 -34.19 -5.81 19.93
CA ASP A 513 -34.98 -4.70 20.46
C ASP A 513 -34.27 -3.99 21.64
N ASP A 514 -33.25 -4.62 22.23
CA ASP A 514 -32.38 -4.05 23.27
C ASP A 514 -31.23 -3.18 22.69
N VAL A 515 -31.09 -3.11 21.35
CA VAL A 515 -30.07 -2.27 20.70
C VAL A 515 -30.55 -0.82 20.58
N ASP A 516 -29.99 0.05 21.42
CA ASP A 516 -30.05 1.51 21.25
C ASP A 516 -28.92 1.98 20.32
N LEU A 517 -29.26 2.82 19.33
CA LEU A 517 -28.31 3.32 18.36
C LEU A 517 -28.56 4.81 18.08
N ALA A 518 -27.53 5.62 18.33
CA ALA A 518 -27.48 7.03 17.96
C ALA A 518 -26.46 7.24 16.84
N ALA A 519 -26.73 8.11 15.88
CA ALA A 519 -25.82 8.37 14.78
C ALA A 519 -25.77 9.87 14.48
N THR A 520 -24.61 10.37 14.09
CA THR A 520 -24.45 11.78 13.75
C THR A 520 -23.43 11.97 12.65
N VAL A 521 -23.81 12.73 11.63
CA VAL A 521 -22.88 13.25 10.63
C VAL A 521 -22.40 14.62 11.09
N PHE A 522 -21.13 14.70 11.48
CA PHE A 522 -20.52 15.96 11.91
C PHE A 522 -19.92 16.72 10.72
N THR A 523 -20.47 17.89 10.38
CA THR A 523 -20.06 18.64 9.17
C THR A 523 -19.44 20.01 9.45
N ASP A 524 -19.31 20.45 10.70
CA ASP A 524 -18.82 21.79 11.03
C ASP A 524 -17.33 21.97 10.68
N PHE A 525 -16.55 20.91 10.85
CA PHE A 525 -15.13 20.84 10.49
C PHE A 525 -14.66 19.38 10.48
N GLY A 526 -13.39 19.16 10.12
CA GLY A 526 -12.71 17.95 10.59
C GLY A 526 -11.21 17.96 10.34
N LYS A 527 -10.64 16.95 9.67
CA LYS A 527 -9.18 16.65 9.73
C LYS A 527 -8.30 17.84 9.34
N GLY A 528 -8.72 18.68 8.40
CA GLY A 528 -8.01 19.90 8.00
C GLY A 528 -7.81 20.85 9.19
N ARG A 529 -8.93 21.31 9.77
CA ARG A 529 -8.94 22.21 10.93
C ARG A 529 -8.29 21.60 12.18
N ILE A 530 -8.49 20.31 12.45
CA ILE A 530 -7.86 19.65 13.62
C ILE A 530 -6.33 19.68 13.51
N LYS A 531 -5.79 19.48 12.30
CA LYS A 531 -4.35 19.50 12.05
C LYS A 531 -3.74 20.89 12.25
N GLU A 532 -4.49 21.98 12.02
CA GLU A 532 -4.05 23.34 12.35
C GLU A 532 -3.83 23.51 13.87
N GLY A 533 -4.65 22.85 14.68
CA GLY A 533 -4.50 22.73 16.13
C GLY A 533 -3.28 21.90 16.59
N LYS A 534 -2.52 21.31 15.65
CA LYS A 534 -1.39 20.39 15.88
C LYS A 534 -1.79 19.10 16.60
N CYS A 535 -3.01 18.63 16.39
CA CYS A 535 -3.51 17.36 16.92
C CYS A 535 -3.71 16.33 15.80
N SER A 536 -3.55 15.05 16.12
CA SER A 536 -4.02 13.96 15.25
C SER A 536 -5.55 13.96 15.25
N PRO A 537 -6.24 13.87 14.09
CA PRO A 537 -7.70 13.76 14.03
C PRO A 537 -8.27 12.62 14.85
N ASP A 538 -7.61 11.46 14.79
CA ASP A 538 -7.95 10.26 15.56
C ASP A 538 -7.86 10.52 17.07
N ALA A 539 -6.69 10.95 17.53
CA ALA A 539 -6.46 11.26 18.93
C ALA A 539 -7.40 12.36 19.46
N PHE A 540 -7.70 13.36 18.63
CA PHE A 540 -8.66 14.42 18.98
C PHE A 540 -10.06 13.84 19.22
N LEU A 541 -10.54 12.96 18.34
CA LEU A 541 -11.84 12.31 18.49
C LEU A 541 -11.86 11.42 19.74
N GLN A 542 -10.79 10.65 19.98
CA GLN A 542 -10.65 9.86 21.19
C GLN A 542 -10.70 10.73 22.46
N MET A 543 -10.06 11.90 22.48
CA MET A 543 -10.16 12.84 23.60
C MET A 543 -11.56 13.44 23.76
N ALA A 544 -12.27 13.70 22.66
CA ALA A 544 -13.67 14.13 22.71
C ALA A 544 -14.58 13.04 23.29
N ILE A 545 -14.36 11.77 22.94
CA ILE A 545 -15.08 10.62 23.51
C ILE A 545 -14.82 10.52 25.02
N GLN A 546 -13.56 10.69 25.46
CA GLN A 546 -13.24 10.67 26.89
C GLN A 546 -13.93 11.80 27.67
N LEU A 547 -13.95 13.01 27.11
CA LEU A 547 -14.62 14.15 27.73
C LEU A 547 -16.14 13.96 27.79
N ALA A 548 -16.76 13.49 26.70
CA ALA A 548 -18.18 13.22 26.67
C ALA A 548 -18.57 12.11 27.65
N ASN A 549 -17.80 11.02 27.73
CA ASN A 549 -18.06 9.96 28.70
C ASN A 549 -17.93 10.46 30.14
N TYR A 550 -16.91 11.27 30.44
CA TYR A 550 -16.72 11.81 31.77
C TYR A 550 -17.85 12.75 32.20
N ARG A 551 -18.36 13.59 31.29
CA ARG A 551 -19.53 14.45 31.54
C ARG A 551 -20.79 13.66 31.84
N ASP A 552 -21.02 12.59 31.10
CA ASP A 552 -22.22 11.76 31.23
C ASP A 552 -22.16 10.86 32.49
N GLN A 553 -20.98 10.31 32.80
CA GLN A 553 -20.84 9.27 33.82
C GLN A 553 -20.14 9.73 35.11
N GLY A 554 -19.54 10.92 35.12
CA GLY A 554 -18.79 11.48 36.26
C GLY A 554 -17.48 10.74 36.60
N ARG A 555 -17.06 9.77 35.78
CA ARG A 555 -15.86 8.96 36.01
C ARG A 555 -15.25 8.46 34.70
N PHE A 556 -13.97 8.11 34.74
CA PHE A 556 -13.28 7.49 33.61
C PHE A 556 -13.60 6.00 33.50
N HIS A 557 -13.64 5.50 32.26
CA HIS A 557 -13.95 4.13 31.94
C HIS A 557 -12.86 3.50 31.08
N LEU A 558 -12.56 2.22 31.33
CA LEU A 558 -11.66 1.47 30.49
C LEU A 558 -12.15 1.50 29.03
N THR A 559 -11.31 2.03 28.15
CA THR A 559 -11.64 2.28 26.73
C THR A 559 -10.71 1.48 25.84
N TYR A 560 -11.31 0.67 24.97
CA TYR A 560 -10.64 -0.05 23.89
C TYR A 560 -10.68 0.79 22.62
N GLU A 561 -9.53 0.94 21.97
CA GLU A 561 -9.44 1.32 20.57
C GLU A 561 -8.62 0.26 19.81
N SER A 562 -9.06 -0.10 18.61
CA SER A 562 -8.34 -1.03 17.74
C SER A 562 -7.11 -0.36 17.11
N GLY A 563 -5.92 -0.91 17.37
CA GLY A 563 -4.66 -0.53 16.72
C GLY A 563 -4.20 -1.58 15.71
N SER A 564 -3.78 -1.16 14.52
CA SER A 564 -3.28 -2.09 13.49
C SER A 564 -1.86 -2.61 13.81
N GLN A 565 -1.66 -3.92 13.81
CA GLN A 565 -0.32 -4.55 13.92
C GLN A 565 0.21 -5.07 12.58
N ARG A 566 -0.41 -4.68 11.47
CA ARG A 566 -0.19 -5.31 10.15
C ARG A 566 1.23 -5.18 9.58
N PHE A 567 2.15 -4.46 10.22
CA PHE A 567 3.58 -4.52 9.82
C PHE A 567 4.26 -5.87 10.08
N PHE A 568 3.57 -6.82 10.70
CA PHE A 568 4.07 -8.16 10.97
C PHE A 568 3.33 -9.22 10.17
N ALA A 569 3.98 -10.36 9.92
CA ALA A 569 3.38 -11.49 9.22
C ALA A 569 2.13 -11.99 9.96
N ASN A 570 1.08 -12.31 9.20
CA ASN A 570 -0.17 -12.91 9.69
C ASN A 570 -0.73 -12.20 10.93
N SER A 571 -0.68 -10.85 10.97
CA SER A 571 -1.06 -10.06 12.13
C SER A 571 -2.38 -9.34 11.92
N ARG A 572 -3.10 -9.13 13.03
CA ARG A 572 -4.39 -8.47 13.10
C ARG A 572 -4.26 -7.14 13.87
N THR A 573 -4.73 -7.13 15.11
CA THR A 573 -4.90 -5.93 15.92
C THR A 573 -4.17 -6.01 17.26
N GLU A 574 -3.94 -4.86 17.85
CA GLU A 574 -3.57 -4.61 19.24
C GLU A 574 -4.57 -3.64 19.87
N THR A 575 -4.57 -3.52 21.19
CA THR A 575 -5.40 -2.55 21.90
C THR A 575 -4.63 -1.27 22.17
N ILE A 576 -5.18 -0.15 21.71
CA ILE A 576 -4.79 1.19 22.14
C ILE A 576 -5.65 1.53 23.36
N ARG A 577 -5.03 1.60 24.54
CA ARG A 577 -5.69 2.05 25.77
C ARG A 577 -5.77 3.58 25.77
N THR A 578 -6.93 4.12 25.41
CA THR A 578 -7.14 5.56 25.24
C THR A 578 -7.02 6.33 26.56
N VAL A 579 -7.53 5.75 27.66
CA VAL A 579 -7.43 6.38 28.98
C VAL A 579 -5.99 6.36 29.48
N SER A 580 -5.52 7.55 29.83
CA SER A 580 -4.18 7.83 30.33
C SER A 580 -4.20 9.02 31.27
N LYS A 581 -3.14 9.20 32.06
CA LYS A 581 -2.97 10.38 32.93
C LYS A 581 -3.13 11.69 32.16
N ASP A 582 -2.59 11.77 30.95
CA ASP A 582 -2.68 12.97 30.10
C ASP A 582 -4.11 13.22 29.60
N SER A 583 -4.82 12.18 29.16
CA SER A 583 -6.23 12.31 28.78
C SER A 583 -7.10 12.74 29.98
N CYS A 584 -6.85 12.20 31.17
CA CYS A 584 -7.59 12.55 32.38
C CYS A 584 -7.31 13.99 32.81
N ALA A 585 -6.07 14.45 32.69
CA ALA A 585 -5.70 15.84 32.97
C ALA A 585 -6.41 16.81 32.01
N PHE A 586 -6.43 16.51 30.72
CA PHE A 586 -7.17 17.28 29.73
C PHE A 586 -8.67 17.35 30.07
N VAL A 587 -9.31 16.20 30.32
CA VAL A 587 -10.74 16.14 30.63
C VAL A 587 -11.06 16.94 31.90
N ARG A 588 -10.27 16.77 32.97
CA ARG A 588 -10.48 17.53 34.22
C ARG A 588 -10.32 19.03 34.02
N ALA A 589 -9.34 19.49 33.24
CA ALA A 589 -9.16 20.91 32.94
C ALA A 589 -10.29 21.49 32.07
N MET A 590 -10.97 20.66 31.27
CA MET A 590 -12.16 21.10 30.52
C MET A 590 -13.39 21.28 31.42
N GLU A 591 -13.47 20.55 32.54
CA GLU A 591 -14.55 20.65 33.52
C GLU A 591 -14.27 21.66 34.64
N ASP A 592 -13.01 22.06 34.81
CA ASP A 592 -12.60 23.06 35.78
C ASP A 592 -12.86 24.49 35.25
N PRO A 593 -13.74 25.29 35.89
CA PRO A 593 -14.01 26.66 35.47
C PRO A 593 -12.80 27.60 35.62
N GLU A 594 -11.84 27.28 36.49
CA GLU A 594 -10.63 28.08 36.74
C GLU A 594 -9.52 27.84 35.70
N SER A 595 -9.60 26.72 34.98
CA SER A 595 -8.62 26.36 33.95
C SER A 595 -8.71 27.28 32.73
N SER A 596 -7.59 27.92 32.38
CA SER A 596 -7.53 28.83 31.24
C SER A 596 -7.64 28.13 29.88
N ALA A 597 -8.06 28.86 28.84
CA ALA A 597 -8.10 28.33 27.48
C ALA A 597 -6.72 27.82 26.98
N ALA A 598 -5.64 28.51 27.35
CA ALA A 598 -4.27 28.13 26.98
C ALA A 598 -3.82 26.83 27.67
N GLU A 599 -4.22 26.63 28.93
CA GLU A 599 -3.95 25.42 29.68
C GLU A 599 -4.70 24.22 29.09
N ARG A 600 -6.01 24.36 28.86
CA ARG A 600 -6.84 23.32 28.22
C ARG A 600 -6.26 22.89 26.87
N LEU A 601 -5.82 23.83 26.03
CA LEU A 601 -5.19 23.53 24.75
C LEU A 601 -3.86 22.79 24.90
N THR A 602 -3.05 23.19 25.88
CA THR A 602 -1.76 22.55 26.16
C THR A 602 -1.95 21.10 26.59
N LEU A 603 -2.92 20.85 27.48
CA LEU A 603 -3.27 19.52 27.94
C LEU A 603 -3.89 18.66 26.83
N LEU A 604 -4.75 19.24 25.99
CA LEU A 604 -5.28 18.56 24.79
C LEU A 604 -4.14 18.08 23.88
N ARG A 605 -3.20 18.96 23.55
CA ARG A 605 -2.06 18.62 22.69
C ARG A 605 -1.19 17.52 23.31
N LYS A 606 -0.97 17.58 24.61
CA LYS A 606 -0.21 16.56 25.34
C LYS A 606 -0.92 15.21 25.29
N ALA A 607 -2.21 15.18 25.57
CA ALA A 607 -3.02 13.97 25.51
C ALA A 607 -3.06 13.37 24.10
N CYS A 608 -3.27 14.20 23.07
CA CYS A 608 -3.23 13.77 21.68
C CYS A 608 -1.86 13.21 21.26
N CYS A 609 -0.77 13.81 21.74
CA CYS A 609 0.59 13.34 21.49
C CYS A 609 0.83 11.97 22.15
N SER A 610 0.43 11.82 23.41
CA SER A 610 0.52 10.57 24.19
C SER A 610 -0.26 9.44 23.51
N HIS A 611 -1.48 9.71 23.06
CA HIS A 611 -2.29 8.77 22.29
C HIS A 611 -1.62 8.33 20.98
N THR A 612 -1.14 9.30 20.20
CA THR A 612 -0.45 9.04 18.92
C THR A 612 0.82 8.20 19.13
N GLN A 613 1.58 8.49 20.18
CA GLN A 613 2.76 7.72 20.55
C GLN A 613 2.40 6.27 20.91
N ARG A 614 1.36 6.07 21.73
CA ARG A 614 0.86 4.73 22.09
C ARG A 614 0.41 3.93 20.86
N ASN A 615 -0.29 4.57 19.92
CA ASN A 615 -0.67 3.94 18.65
C ASN A 615 0.57 3.44 17.89
N ARG A 616 1.58 4.30 17.70
CA ARG A 616 2.85 3.90 17.04
C ARG A 616 3.54 2.74 17.76
N GLU A 617 3.53 2.73 19.08
CA GLU A 617 4.08 1.62 19.88
C GLU A 617 3.32 0.31 19.66
N CYS A 618 1.98 0.37 19.60
CA CYS A 618 1.14 -0.78 19.26
C CYS A 618 1.48 -1.32 17.87
N MET A 619 1.61 -0.44 16.86
CA MET A 619 1.94 -0.80 15.47
C MET A 619 3.29 -1.53 15.34
N VAL A 620 4.24 -1.26 16.23
CA VAL A 620 5.57 -1.91 16.22
C VAL A 620 5.69 -3.06 17.23
N GLY A 621 4.57 -3.59 17.73
CA GLY A 621 4.55 -4.76 18.60
C GLY A 621 4.99 -4.48 20.03
N ARG A 622 4.79 -3.25 20.52
CA ARG A 622 5.03 -2.84 21.92
C ARG A 622 3.72 -2.56 22.67
N GLY A 623 2.63 -3.18 22.24
CA GLY A 623 1.34 -3.12 22.91
C GLY A 623 1.32 -3.93 24.21
N VAL A 624 0.23 -3.80 24.96
CA VAL A 624 0.05 -4.43 26.27
C VAL A 624 -0.84 -5.67 26.17
N ASP A 625 -1.99 -5.51 25.53
CA ASP A 625 -3.11 -6.42 25.70
C ASP A 625 -2.91 -7.76 25.00
N ARG A 626 -2.44 -7.79 23.75
CA ARG A 626 -2.17 -9.09 23.08
C ARG A 626 -1.10 -9.90 23.80
N HIS A 627 -0.12 -9.24 24.40
CA HIS A 627 0.91 -9.91 25.17
C HIS A 627 0.33 -10.56 26.44
N LEU A 628 -0.36 -9.79 27.29
CA LEU A 628 -0.98 -10.32 28.51
C LEU A 628 -2.06 -11.38 28.20
N PHE A 629 -2.82 -11.23 27.12
CA PHE A 629 -3.77 -12.23 26.64
C PHE A 629 -3.11 -13.57 26.30
N VAL A 630 -1.98 -13.57 25.57
CA VAL A 630 -1.24 -14.80 25.29
C VAL A 630 -0.72 -15.43 26.57
N LEU A 631 -0.17 -14.64 27.50
CA LEU A 631 0.30 -15.14 28.78
C LEU A 631 -0.84 -15.75 29.61
N TYR A 632 -2.03 -15.15 29.59
CA TYR A 632 -3.24 -15.70 30.21
C TYR A 632 -3.61 -17.06 29.61
N ILE A 633 -3.65 -17.20 28.29
CA ILE A 633 -3.95 -18.49 27.64
C ILE A 633 -2.91 -19.55 28.00
N LEU A 634 -1.63 -19.19 27.96
CA LEU A 634 -0.54 -20.09 28.35
C LEU A 634 -0.66 -20.49 29.84
N SER A 635 -1.11 -19.59 30.70
CA SER A 635 -1.36 -19.90 32.11
C SER A 635 -2.43 -20.98 32.27
N LYS A 636 -3.55 -20.88 31.53
CA LYS A 636 -4.61 -21.90 31.54
C LYS A 636 -4.14 -23.22 30.94
N GLY A 637 -3.44 -23.17 29.80
CA GLY A 637 -2.88 -24.37 29.15
C GLY A 637 -1.82 -25.09 29.97
N THR A 638 -1.13 -24.39 30.87
CA THR A 638 -0.10 -24.97 31.76
C THR A 638 -0.59 -25.18 33.20
N ASN A 639 -1.88 -24.98 33.45
CA ASN A 639 -2.50 -25.02 34.78
C ASN A 639 -1.76 -24.16 35.83
N THR A 640 -1.30 -22.98 35.41
CA THR A 640 -0.62 -22.00 36.26
C THR A 640 -1.64 -20.96 36.73
N SER A 641 -1.87 -20.85 38.03
CA SER A 641 -2.74 -19.81 38.60
C SER A 641 -2.01 -18.47 38.64
N SER A 642 -2.68 -17.38 38.26
CA SER A 642 -2.11 -16.03 38.33
C SER A 642 -3.19 -15.01 38.68
N PRO A 643 -3.24 -14.53 39.94
CA PRO A 643 -4.19 -13.50 40.35
C PRO A 643 -4.08 -12.21 39.52
N PHE A 644 -2.89 -11.89 39.01
CA PHE A 644 -2.68 -10.73 38.14
C PHE A 644 -3.34 -10.91 36.77
N LEU A 645 -3.12 -12.05 36.11
CA LEU A 645 -3.73 -12.31 34.80
C LEU A 645 -5.25 -12.54 34.90
N ASP A 646 -5.71 -13.14 36.00
CA ASP A 646 -7.14 -13.31 36.28
C ASP A 646 -7.82 -11.95 36.52
N TYR A 647 -7.16 -11.03 37.23
CA TYR A 647 -7.64 -9.65 37.35
C TYR A 647 -7.66 -8.96 35.98
N TYR A 648 -6.56 -9.01 35.23
CA TYR A 648 -6.43 -8.41 33.89
C TYR A 648 -7.58 -8.81 32.94
N ILE A 649 -7.84 -10.11 32.79
CA ILE A 649 -8.81 -10.61 31.81
C ILE A 649 -10.26 -10.31 32.22
N SER A 650 -10.52 -10.07 33.52
CA SER A 650 -11.86 -9.82 34.06
C SER A 650 -12.36 -8.40 33.82
N GLN A 651 -11.49 -7.48 33.37
CA GLN A 651 -11.83 -6.07 33.23
C GLN A 651 -12.77 -5.83 32.05
N PRO A 652 -13.96 -5.23 32.26
CA PRO A 652 -14.88 -4.95 31.18
C PRO A 652 -14.43 -3.72 30.36
N TRP A 653 -14.41 -3.85 29.04
CA TRP A 653 -14.24 -2.74 28.11
C TRP A 653 -15.56 -1.97 27.98
N MET A 654 -15.74 -0.96 28.84
CA MET A 654 -16.98 -0.18 28.95
C MET A 654 -17.19 0.74 27.75
N LEU A 655 -16.10 1.22 27.14
CA LEU A 655 -16.11 1.87 25.84
C LEU A 655 -15.29 1.01 24.87
N SER A 656 -15.89 0.65 23.73
CA SER A 656 -15.19 0.02 22.62
C SER A 656 -15.32 0.92 21.41
N THR A 657 -14.18 1.21 20.77
CA THR A 657 -14.07 2.17 19.68
C THR A 657 -13.20 1.63 18.56
N SER A 658 -13.48 2.07 17.34
CA SER A 658 -12.65 1.78 16.18
C SER A 658 -12.80 2.92 15.18
N GLN A 659 -11.68 3.36 14.61
CA GLN A 659 -11.71 4.24 13.46
C GLN A 659 -11.66 3.37 12.19
N PRO A 660 -12.56 3.56 11.20
CA PRO A 660 -12.37 2.97 9.88
C PRO A 660 -11.26 3.73 9.13
N PRO A 661 -10.05 3.16 8.94
CA PRO A 661 -8.96 3.83 8.24
C PRO A 661 -9.30 4.06 6.76
N VAL A 662 -8.70 5.10 6.18
CA VAL A 662 -8.64 5.24 4.72
C VAL A 662 -7.59 4.26 4.19
N MET A 663 -8.02 3.28 3.40
CA MET A 663 -7.19 2.18 2.93
C MET A 663 -6.61 2.41 1.54
N THR A 664 -7.25 3.26 0.74
CA THR A 664 -6.87 3.58 -0.63
C THR A 664 -6.78 5.08 -0.86
N ASP A 665 -5.96 5.48 -1.85
CA ASP A 665 -5.90 6.87 -2.31
C ASP A 665 -6.92 7.15 -3.44
N LEU A 666 -8.00 6.37 -3.52
CA LEU A 666 -8.97 6.43 -4.63
C LEU A 666 -10.02 7.53 -4.45
N ASN A 667 -10.48 7.74 -3.22
CA ASN A 667 -11.44 8.78 -2.86
C ASN A 667 -10.72 9.88 -2.09
N ASP A 668 -10.88 11.12 -2.54
CA ASP A 668 -10.41 12.29 -1.80
C ASP A 668 -11.62 13.01 -1.20
N GLU A 669 -11.87 12.73 0.07
CA GLU A 669 -13.02 13.28 0.80
C GLU A 669 -12.90 14.79 1.06
N ASP A 670 -11.69 15.36 0.91
CA ASP A 670 -11.50 16.82 0.98
C ASP A 670 -11.93 17.51 -0.33
N GLU A 671 -11.89 16.80 -1.47
CA GLU A 671 -12.34 17.32 -2.78
C GLU A 671 -13.88 17.26 -2.92
N ASP A 672 -14.51 16.13 -2.54
CA ASP A 672 -15.95 15.92 -2.70
C ASP A 672 -16.52 15.02 -1.59
N LYS A 673 -17.25 15.65 -0.65
CA LYS A 673 -17.90 14.97 0.48
C LYS A 673 -18.88 13.87 0.07
N ASN A 674 -19.49 14.00 -1.10
CA ASN A 674 -20.52 13.08 -1.56
C ASN A 674 -19.96 11.72 -1.97
N ARG A 675 -18.64 11.61 -2.10
CA ARG A 675 -17.93 10.36 -2.43
C ARG A 675 -17.47 9.59 -1.18
N SER A 676 -17.85 10.05 0.00
CA SER A 676 -17.63 9.34 1.25
C SER A 676 -18.83 8.44 1.57
N TRP A 677 -18.75 7.73 2.69
CA TRP A 677 -19.80 6.85 3.20
C TRP A 677 -20.20 7.20 4.63
N LEU A 678 -21.39 6.76 5.02
CA LEU A 678 -22.06 7.18 6.25
C LEU A 678 -21.49 6.55 7.53
N GLY A 679 -20.57 5.59 7.41
CA GLY A 679 -19.86 4.97 8.52
C GLY A 679 -20.26 3.52 8.77
N ALA A 680 -19.87 2.99 9.94
CA ALA A 680 -20.13 1.61 10.35
C ALA A 680 -20.52 1.54 11.84
N CYS A 681 -21.13 0.44 12.26
CA CYS A 681 -21.45 0.20 13.66
C CYS A 681 -21.20 -1.25 14.07
N PHE A 682 -21.11 -1.46 15.38
CA PHE A 682 -21.04 -2.76 16.04
C PHE A 682 -21.67 -2.64 17.44
N GLY A 683 -22.13 -3.73 18.02
CA GLY A 683 -22.74 -3.72 19.35
C GLY A 683 -21.72 -3.55 20.49
N PRO A 684 -22.15 -3.16 21.69
CA PRO A 684 -21.25 -3.06 22.84
C PRO A 684 -20.69 -4.43 23.24
N VAL A 685 -19.43 -4.46 23.68
CA VAL A 685 -18.71 -5.71 24.02
C VAL A 685 -18.96 -6.21 25.45
N THR A 686 -19.74 -5.47 26.24
CA THR A 686 -20.17 -5.84 27.59
C THR A 686 -21.58 -5.32 27.83
N LYS A 687 -22.37 -6.01 28.66
CA LYS A 687 -23.76 -5.62 28.96
C LYS A 687 -23.85 -4.19 29.48
N LYS A 688 -22.90 -3.81 30.35
CA LYS A 688 -22.82 -2.45 30.90
C LYS A 688 -22.12 -1.45 29.98
N GLY A 689 -21.67 -1.88 28.81
CA GLY A 689 -20.97 -1.03 27.86
C GLY A 689 -21.95 -0.01 27.32
N TYR A 690 -21.62 1.27 27.44
CA TYR A 690 -22.55 2.39 27.17
C TYR A 690 -23.88 2.39 27.97
N GLU A 691 -24.02 1.64 29.07
CA GLU A 691 -25.21 1.68 29.94
C GLU A 691 -25.12 2.80 31.00
N ARG A 692 -25.66 3.97 30.65
CA ARG A 692 -26.71 4.68 31.43
C ARG A 692 -27.21 5.87 30.59
N SER A 693 -28.20 5.62 29.74
CA SER A 693 -28.99 6.65 29.05
C SER A 693 -30.39 6.68 29.66
N ALA A 694 -30.55 7.25 30.85
CA ALA A 694 -31.85 7.84 31.15
C ALA A 694 -31.99 9.05 30.24
N SER A 695 -33.00 9.03 29.36
CA SER A 695 -33.59 10.17 28.65
C SER A 695 -33.03 11.55 29.02
N MET A 696 -32.41 12.24 28.06
CA MET A 696 -32.43 13.71 28.05
C MET A 696 -33.02 14.20 26.71
N THR A 697 -34.34 14.29 26.71
CA THR A 697 -35.13 15.14 25.81
C THR A 697 -35.05 16.59 26.29
N ASN A 698 -34.78 17.51 25.37
CA ASN A 698 -34.99 18.96 25.44
C ASN A 698 -34.41 19.78 26.62
N CYS A 699 -33.55 20.74 26.27
CA CYS A 699 -33.60 22.08 26.84
C CYS A 699 -33.38 23.09 25.70
N THR A 700 -34.48 23.73 25.30
CA THR A 700 -34.51 25.01 24.59
C THR A 700 -34.04 26.13 25.52
N ASN A 701 -33.44 27.17 24.91
CA ASN A 701 -32.94 28.46 25.41
C ASN A 701 -31.43 28.52 25.14
N GLY A 702 -30.90 29.35 24.25
CA GLY A 702 -31.30 30.71 23.89
C GLY A 702 -29.99 31.51 23.88
N ASN A 703 -29.50 31.84 22.68
CA ASN A 703 -28.79 33.06 22.33
C ASN A 703 -28.03 32.82 21.01
N GLU A 704 -28.59 33.42 19.96
CA GLU A 704 -27.97 33.66 18.68
C GLU A 704 -26.68 34.46 18.88
N GLU A 705 -25.56 33.97 18.36
CA GLU A 705 -24.52 34.84 17.82
C GLU A 705 -23.97 34.19 16.54
N THR A 706 -24.44 34.74 15.43
CA THR A 706 -23.97 34.47 14.06
C THR A 706 -22.49 34.80 13.93
N CYS A 707 -21.70 33.84 13.45
CA CYS A 707 -20.38 34.08 12.88
C CYS A 707 -20.28 33.38 11.52
N THR A 708 -20.50 34.14 10.46
CA THR A 708 -20.18 33.81 9.07
C THR A 708 -18.67 33.56 8.94
N THR A 709 -18.25 32.38 8.46
CA THR A 709 -16.87 32.16 7.98
C THR A 709 -16.80 31.18 6.81
N ASP A 710 -15.85 31.48 5.92
CA ASP A 710 -15.62 30.91 4.58
C ASP A 710 -15.53 29.38 4.48
N ASN A 711 -16.20 28.87 3.44
CA ASN A 711 -16.21 27.49 2.99
C ASN A 711 -14.94 27.14 2.20
N SER A 712 -13.86 26.73 2.86
CA SER A 712 -12.80 25.96 2.21
C SER A 712 -11.95 25.17 3.20
N SER A 713 -12.37 23.94 3.53
CA SER A 713 -11.56 22.78 3.99
C SER A 713 -12.41 21.78 4.81
N LEU A 714 -13.32 21.08 4.14
CA LEU A 714 -14.16 20.05 4.76
C LEU A 714 -13.51 18.67 4.61
N GLY A 715 -12.79 18.21 5.64
CA GLY A 715 -12.45 16.80 5.76
C GLY A 715 -13.17 16.24 6.97
N TYR A 716 -14.07 15.28 6.82
CA TYR A 716 -15.01 14.85 7.86
C TYR A 716 -14.36 14.05 8.98
N VAL A 717 -14.94 14.13 10.18
CA VAL A 717 -14.71 13.17 11.25
C VAL A 717 -15.87 12.19 11.21
N ARG A 718 -15.62 10.93 10.86
CA ARG A 718 -16.63 9.87 10.91
C ARG A 718 -16.88 9.51 12.37
N VAL A 719 -18.06 9.83 12.88
CA VAL A 719 -18.46 9.53 14.26
C VAL A 719 -19.44 8.35 14.22
N CYS A 720 -18.92 7.16 14.50
CA CYS A 720 -19.73 5.96 14.69
C CYS A 720 -20.25 5.94 16.12
N CYS A 721 -21.58 5.96 16.28
CA CYS A 721 -22.33 5.66 17.49
C CYS A 721 -21.91 6.37 18.79
N PHE A 722 -22.34 7.63 18.96
CA PHE A 722 -22.28 8.31 20.26
C PHE A 722 -23.45 9.26 20.48
N LYS A 723 -23.83 9.44 21.77
CA LYS A 723 -24.81 10.44 22.25
C LYS A 723 -24.54 11.83 21.64
N ARG A 724 -25.60 12.63 21.47
CA ARG A 724 -25.58 14.04 21.02
C ARG A 724 -24.54 14.93 21.74
N ASP A 725 -24.09 14.57 22.94
CA ASP A 725 -23.09 15.30 23.70
C ASP A 725 -21.67 15.25 23.11
N VAL A 726 -21.31 14.21 22.34
CA VAL A 726 -20.00 14.19 21.63
C VAL A 726 -19.94 15.34 20.62
N THR A 727 -21.02 15.63 19.89
CA THR A 727 -21.11 16.76 18.95
C THR A 727 -20.92 18.10 19.64
N ARG A 728 -21.56 18.30 20.81
CA ARG A 728 -21.40 19.53 21.61
C ARG A 728 -19.96 19.67 22.13
N VAL A 729 -19.37 18.56 22.58
CA VAL A 729 -17.99 18.51 23.04
C VAL A 729 -17.02 18.82 21.90
N THR A 730 -17.20 18.24 20.71
CA THR A 730 -16.32 18.49 19.55
C THR A 730 -16.35 19.95 19.13
N SER A 731 -17.51 20.60 19.11
CA SER A 731 -17.62 22.03 18.80
C SER A 731 -16.98 22.90 19.90
N GLY A 732 -17.12 22.54 21.17
CA GLY A 732 -16.45 23.21 22.29
C GLY A 732 -14.93 23.12 22.23
N ILE A 733 -14.37 21.94 21.93
CA ILE A 733 -12.92 21.76 21.75
C ILE A 733 -12.42 22.52 20.51
N ALA A 734 -13.21 22.59 19.42
CA ALA A 734 -12.83 23.36 18.24
C ALA A 734 -12.81 24.87 18.48
N GLY A 735 -13.77 25.41 19.25
CA GLY A 735 -13.78 26.80 19.68
C GLY A 735 -12.50 27.17 20.45
N LEU A 736 -12.03 26.27 21.31
CA LEU A 736 -10.77 26.43 22.06
C LEU A 736 -9.54 26.58 21.13
N VAL A 737 -9.48 25.78 20.05
CA VAL A 737 -8.39 25.82 19.06
C VAL A 737 -8.42 27.12 18.24
N ILE A 738 -9.61 27.64 17.91
CA ILE A 738 -9.79 28.86 17.12
C ILE A 738 -9.42 30.12 17.93
N ILE A 739 -9.92 30.24 19.16
CA ILE A 739 -9.70 31.42 20.02
C ILE A 739 -8.21 31.61 20.32
N THR A 740 -7.50 30.52 20.59
CA THR A 740 -6.06 30.54 20.87
C THR A 740 -5.18 30.66 19.62
N GLY A 741 -5.64 30.15 18.47
CA GLY A 741 -5.01 30.35 17.16
C GLY A 741 -5.00 31.83 16.75
N LEU A 742 -6.13 32.53 16.92
CA LEU A 742 -6.25 33.97 16.66
C LEU A 742 -5.40 34.82 17.61
N GLN A 743 -5.27 34.42 18.89
CA GLN A 743 -4.33 35.06 19.83
C GLN A 743 -2.86 34.84 19.44
N SER A 744 -2.52 33.68 18.89
CA SER A 744 -1.15 33.37 18.42
C SER A 744 -0.77 34.16 17.17
N VAL A 745 -1.72 34.40 16.26
CA VAL A 745 -1.52 35.26 15.08
C VAL A 745 -1.36 36.72 15.48
N ARG A 746 -2.09 37.21 16.50
CA ARG A 746 -1.89 38.55 17.07
C ARG A 746 -0.52 38.77 17.74
N LEU A 747 0.11 37.71 18.24
CA LEU A 747 1.47 37.77 18.82
C LEU A 747 2.58 37.69 17.75
N LEU A 748 2.34 36.99 16.64
CA LEU A 748 3.29 36.89 15.51
C LEU A 748 3.43 38.20 14.72
N PHE A 749 2.42 39.08 14.73
CA PHE A 749 2.50 40.39 14.08
C PHE A 749 3.11 41.50 14.97
N LYS A 750 3.53 41.18 16.20
CA LYS A 750 4.03 42.20 17.14
C LYS A 750 5.54 42.20 17.37
N ASN A 751 6.29 41.20 16.91
CA ASN A 751 7.74 41.19 17.07
C ASN A 751 8.44 40.60 15.84
N ASP A 752 9.42 41.35 15.34
CA ASP A 752 10.52 40.93 14.45
C ASP A 752 10.37 41.13 12.93
N LEU A 753 10.36 42.40 12.48
CA LEU A 753 10.59 42.76 11.08
C LEU A 753 12.04 43.19 10.78
N ASP A 754 12.96 43.13 11.76
CA ASP A 754 14.28 43.77 11.65
C ASP A 754 15.45 42.76 11.51
N THR A 755 15.22 41.49 11.82
CA THR A 755 16.25 40.45 11.70
C THR A 755 16.38 39.90 10.26
N SER A 756 15.37 40.10 9.41
CA SER A 756 15.40 39.62 8.00
C SER A 756 16.12 40.57 7.03
N LEU A 757 16.36 41.83 7.41
CA LEU A 757 16.95 42.83 6.53
C LEU A 757 18.50 42.78 6.52
N LYS A 758 19.12 42.23 7.57
CA LYS A 758 20.59 42.11 7.69
C LYS A 758 21.17 40.87 7.02
N ILE A 759 20.37 39.85 6.74
CA ILE A 759 20.78 38.68 5.92
C ILE A 759 20.76 39.04 4.43
N PHE A 760 19.96 40.02 4.02
CA PHE A 760 19.82 40.42 2.62
C PHE A 760 21.02 41.21 2.07
N ILE A 761 21.81 41.85 2.95
CA ILE A 761 22.93 42.71 2.54
C ILE A 761 24.25 41.94 2.43
N GLY A 762 24.37 40.74 3.01
CA GLY A 762 25.54 39.86 2.87
C GLY A 762 25.58 39.04 1.57
N VAL A 763 24.43 38.85 0.92
CA VAL A 763 24.30 38.06 -0.33
C VAL A 763 24.57 38.90 -1.59
N GLY A 764 24.57 40.23 -1.47
CA GLY A 764 24.73 41.17 -2.58
C GLY A 764 26.10 41.12 -3.28
N ASN A 765 27.18 40.76 -2.58
CA ASN A 765 28.53 40.82 -3.17
C ASN A 765 28.94 39.56 -3.97
N ALA A 766 28.27 38.43 -3.78
CA ALA A 766 28.41 37.26 -4.68
C ALA A 766 27.57 37.44 -5.97
N PHE A 767 26.54 38.28 -5.91
CA PHE A 767 25.64 38.58 -7.02
C PHE A 767 26.29 39.50 -8.07
N CYS A 768 27.21 40.38 -7.67
CA CYS A 768 27.91 41.29 -8.59
C CYS A 768 28.91 40.58 -9.54
N SER A 769 29.58 39.51 -9.11
CA SER A 769 30.46 38.71 -9.97
C SER A 769 29.67 37.85 -10.97
N ILE A 770 28.49 37.37 -10.57
CA ILE A 770 27.56 36.65 -11.45
C ILE A 770 26.88 37.62 -12.42
N LEU A 771 26.56 38.84 -12.01
CA LEU A 771 26.03 39.89 -12.89
C LEU A 771 27.06 40.38 -13.92
N ALA A 772 28.36 40.40 -13.62
CA ALA A 772 29.41 40.68 -14.61
C ALA A 772 29.49 39.57 -15.69
N ILE A 773 29.37 38.31 -15.28
CA ILE A 773 29.33 37.15 -16.18
C ILE A 773 28.01 37.14 -16.98
N MET A 774 26.88 37.49 -16.36
CA MET A 774 25.59 37.59 -17.03
C MET A 774 25.47 38.83 -17.94
N ALA A 775 26.18 39.91 -17.65
CA ALA A 775 26.31 41.07 -18.53
C ALA A 775 27.17 40.75 -19.76
N LEU A 776 28.24 39.96 -19.59
CA LEU A 776 29.04 39.41 -20.70
C LEU A 776 28.22 38.43 -21.57
N ILE A 777 27.42 37.56 -20.95
CA ILE A 777 26.48 36.66 -21.65
C ILE A 777 25.34 37.47 -22.32
N GLY A 778 24.90 38.56 -21.70
CA GLY A 778 23.91 39.50 -22.22
C GLY A 778 24.39 40.29 -23.45
N LEU A 779 25.67 40.65 -23.50
CA LEU A 779 26.32 41.27 -24.67
C LEU A 779 26.43 40.28 -25.84
N CYS A 780 26.74 39.00 -25.57
CA CYS A 780 26.73 37.92 -26.58
C CYS A 780 25.34 37.65 -27.17
N ARG A 781 24.26 38.03 -26.47
CA ARG A 781 22.87 37.91 -26.93
C ARG A 781 22.49 38.92 -28.03
N ARG A 782 23.24 40.02 -28.19
CA ARG A 782 22.89 41.12 -29.12
C ARG A 782 23.77 41.22 -30.38
N LYS A 783 24.99 40.63 -30.41
CA LYS A 783 25.85 40.58 -31.62
C LYS A 783 26.66 39.27 -31.70
N PRO A 784 26.24 38.28 -32.51
CA PRO A 784 26.88 36.96 -32.58
C PRO A 784 28.26 36.94 -33.26
N THR A 785 28.70 38.04 -33.89
CA THR A 785 30.01 38.14 -34.56
C THR A 785 31.22 38.28 -33.60
N LEU A 786 30.98 38.56 -32.31
CA LEU A 786 32.04 38.68 -31.29
C LEU A 786 32.37 37.35 -30.58
N LEU A 787 31.64 36.26 -30.87
CA LEU A 787 31.86 34.96 -30.25
C LEU A 787 33.19 34.30 -30.69
N ILE A 788 33.55 34.49 -31.96
CA ILE A 788 34.76 33.90 -32.58
C ILE A 788 36.05 34.46 -31.95
N PRO A 789 36.28 35.78 -31.84
CA PRO A 789 37.51 36.30 -31.23
C PRO A 789 37.63 35.98 -29.74
N LEU A 790 36.52 35.94 -28.98
CA LEU A 790 36.56 35.59 -27.54
C LEU A 790 36.94 34.12 -27.31
N VAL A 791 36.44 33.22 -28.14
CA VAL A 791 36.76 31.79 -28.09
C VAL A 791 38.21 31.54 -28.54
N VAL A 792 38.72 32.30 -29.52
CA VAL A 792 40.14 32.26 -29.92
C VAL A 792 41.07 32.73 -28.79
N ILE A 793 40.69 33.75 -28.02
CA ILE A 793 41.46 34.21 -26.85
C ILE A 793 41.46 33.14 -25.74
N MET A 794 40.31 32.50 -25.47
CA MET A 794 40.23 31.40 -24.50
C MET A 794 41.01 30.15 -24.98
N PHE A 795 41.01 29.88 -26.28
CA PHE A 795 41.76 28.78 -26.89
C PHE A 795 43.28 29.01 -26.80
N ALA A 796 43.73 30.24 -27.06
CA ALA A 796 45.13 30.63 -26.87
C ALA A 796 45.56 30.54 -25.40
N PHE A 797 44.68 30.91 -24.46
CA PHE A 797 44.94 30.80 -23.02
C PHE A 797 45.05 29.33 -22.55
N CYS A 798 44.16 28.44 -23.03
CA CYS A 798 44.22 27.01 -22.72
C CYS A 798 45.44 26.31 -23.34
N ILE A 799 45.85 26.69 -24.55
CA ILE A 799 47.09 26.19 -25.17
C ILE A 799 48.31 26.66 -24.36
N LEU A 800 48.35 27.93 -23.94
CA LEU A 800 49.44 28.47 -23.14
C LEU A 800 49.58 27.74 -21.79
N VAL A 801 48.46 27.49 -21.10
CA VAL A 801 48.43 26.74 -19.83
C VAL A 801 48.85 25.27 -20.03
N SER A 802 48.46 24.66 -21.14
CA SER A 802 48.82 23.26 -21.47
C SER A 802 50.30 23.12 -21.82
N VAL A 803 50.86 24.09 -22.57
CA VAL A 803 52.31 24.13 -22.88
C VAL A 803 53.12 24.40 -21.61
N LEU A 804 52.66 25.28 -20.72
CA LEU A 804 53.32 25.53 -19.43
C LEU A 804 53.28 24.32 -18.48
N LEU A 805 52.19 23.53 -18.51
CA LEU A 805 52.07 22.27 -17.76
C LEU A 805 52.99 21.17 -18.32
N VAL A 806 53.10 21.05 -19.65
CA VAL A 806 53.99 20.09 -20.30
C VAL A 806 55.46 20.48 -20.08
N VAL A 807 55.82 21.76 -20.20
CA VAL A 807 57.17 22.25 -19.89
C VAL A 807 57.49 22.10 -18.40
N GLY A 808 56.53 22.37 -17.51
CA GLY A 808 56.69 22.16 -16.06
C GLY A 808 56.92 20.71 -15.67
N VAL A 809 56.22 19.76 -16.30
CA VAL A 809 56.40 18.31 -16.07
C VAL A 809 57.71 17.81 -16.69
N VAL A 810 58.11 18.30 -17.87
CA VAL A 810 59.40 17.94 -18.48
C VAL A 810 60.58 18.51 -17.68
N CYS A 811 60.49 19.72 -17.14
CA CYS A 811 61.51 20.29 -16.26
C CYS A 811 61.57 19.56 -14.90
N PHE A 812 60.42 19.13 -14.35
CA PHE A 812 60.36 18.38 -13.09
C PHE A 812 60.95 16.96 -13.22
N VAL A 813 60.80 16.32 -14.38
CA VAL A 813 61.36 14.98 -14.68
C VAL A 813 62.86 15.04 -15.03
N ILE A 814 63.35 16.14 -15.59
CA ILE A 814 64.79 16.33 -15.88
C ILE A 814 65.59 16.68 -14.61
N ASP A 815 64.97 17.33 -13.61
CA ASP A 815 65.65 17.69 -12.35
C ASP A 815 65.78 16.52 -11.37
N GLN A 816 64.85 15.54 -11.40
CA GLN A 816 64.88 14.37 -10.53
C GLN A 816 65.86 13.26 -10.96
N ASN A 817 66.54 13.39 -12.11
CA ASN A 817 67.44 12.36 -12.64
C ASN A 817 68.94 12.71 -12.58
N LYS A 818 69.35 13.68 -11.74
CA LYS A 818 70.77 14.04 -11.56
C LYS A 818 71.52 13.32 -10.44
N HIS A 819 70.90 12.39 -9.71
CA HIS A 819 71.62 11.60 -8.72
C HIS A 819 71.30 10.10 -8.78
N SER A 820 72.39 9.33 -8.89
CA SER A 820 72.54 7.87 -8.82
C SER A 820 72.31 7.07 -10.11
N HIS A 821 73.44 6.70 -10.72
CA HIS A 821 73.59 5.59 -11.66
C HIS A 821 73.30 4.25 -10.96
N GLN A 822 72.45 3.39 -11.53
CA GLN A 822 72.80 2.15 -12.27
C GLN A 822 71.55 1.26 -12.50
N SER A 823 71.49 0.66 -13.70
CA SER A 823 70.54 -0.35 -14.20
C SER A 823 69.06 0.03 -14.39
N VAL A 824 68.75 0.71 -15.49
CA VAL A 824 67.42 0.66 -16.12
C VAL A 824 67.63 0.61 -17.64
N LYS A 825 67.48 -0.57 -18.26
CA LYS A 825 67.45 -0.70 -19.72
C LYS A 825 66.32 -1.57 -20.27
N GLU A 826 65.27 -1.82 -19.47
CA GLU A 826 64.07 -2.55 -19.93
C GLU A 826 62.72 -1.87 -19.63
N SER A 827 62.68 -0.69 -18.98
CA SER A 827 61.40 0.02 -18.74
C SER A 827 61.12 1.19 -19.70
N GLU A 828 62.11 1.67 -20.46
CA GLU A 828 61.94 2.85 -21.32
C GLU A 828 61.05 2.60 -22.55
N SER A 829 60.93 1.35 -23.03
CA SER A 829 60.10 1.02 -24.19
C SER A 829 58.59 0.99 -23.90
N LYS A 830 58.17 0.82 -22.64
CA LYS A 830 56.73 0.75 -22.27
C LYS A 830 56.14 2.13 -21.99
N TYR A 831 56.93 3.07 -21.48
CA TYR A 831 56.44 4.42 -21.18
C TYR A 831 56.25 5.28 -22.44
N ILE A 832 57.12 5.12 -23.45
CA ILE A 832 57.00 5.88 -24.70
C ILE A 832 55.77 5.43 -25.52
N SER A 833 55.38 4.15 -25.50
CA SER A 833 54.19 3.68 -26.24
C SER A 833 52.87 4.15 -25.61
N VAL A 834 52.81 4.29 -24.28
CA VAL A 834 51.64 4.80 -23.55
C VAL A 834 51.50 6.31 -23.72
N ILE A 835 52.61 7.05 -23.72
CA ILE A 835 52.62 8.51 -23.97
C ILE A 835 52.23 8.81 -25.42
N VAL A 836 52.70 8.02 -26.40
CA VAL A 836 52.29 8.15 -27.81
C VAL A 836 50.83 7.74 -28.01
N GLY A 837 50.33 6.72 -27.30
CA GLY A 837 48.91 6.34 -27.31
C GLY A 837 47.96 7.39 -26.73
N CYS A 838 48.38 8.09 -25.67
CA CYS A 838 47.63 9.21 -25.09
C CYS A 838 47.71 10.48 -25.95
N ALA A 839 48.85 10.72 -26.62
CA ALA A 839 49.02 11.84 -27.54
C ALA A 839 48.20 11.70 -28.84
N CYS A 840 47.86 10.47 -29.25
CA CYS A 840 47.01 10.22 -30.43
C CYS A 840 45.50 10.19 -30.13
N THR A 841 45.08 9.92 -28.89
CA THR A 841 43.67 9.83 -28.49
C THR A 841 43.08 11.17 -28.05
N LEU A 842 43.90 12.06 -27.46
CA LEU A 842 43.46 13.39 -27.04
C LEU A 842 43.03 14.29 -28.23
N PRO A 843 43.71 14.29 -29.39
CA PRO A 843 43.25 15.02 -30.59
C PRO A 843 41.95 14.46 -31.16
N LEU A 844 41.68 13.16 -31.04
CA LEU A 844 40.42 12.53 -31.50
C LEU A 844 39.23 12.87 -30.59
N LEU A 845 39.46 12.97 -29.28
CA LEU A 845 38.46 13.41 -28.30
C LEU A 845 38.19 14.91 -28.39
N ILE A 846 39.23 15.72 -28.62
CA ILE A 846 39.09 17.16 -28.88
C ILE A 846 38.45 17.39 -30.25
N TRP A 847 38.77 16.60 -31.27
CA TRP A 847 38.09 16.64 -32.57
C TRP A 847 36.63 16.20 -32.45
N GLY A 848 36.32 15.15 -31.68
CA GLY A 848 34.94 14.74 -31.37
C GLY A 848 34.15 15.81 -30.61
N TYR A 849 34.78 16.51 -29.67
CA TYR A 849 34.18 17.63 -28.93
C TYR A 849 34.01 18.88 -29.82
N CYS A 850 34.99 19.19 -30.66
CA CYS A 850 34.91 20.27 -31.65
C CYS A 850 33.85 19.98 -32.71
N VAL A 851 33.75 18.76 -33.22
CA VAL A 851 32.69 18.33 -34.15
C VAL A 851 31.31 18.40 -33.48
N PHE A 852 31.20 18.02 -32.20
CA PHE A 852 29.97 18.16 -31.43
C PHE A 852 29.55 19.64 -31.26
N VAL A 853 30.50 20.55 -31.02
CA VAL A 853 30.26 21.99 -30.89
C VAL A 853 30.03 22.68 -32.24
N PHE A 854 30.72 22.27 -33.32
CA PHE A 854 30.62 22.87 -34.64
C PHE A 854 29.40 22.39 -35.46
N ILE A 855 28.96 21.13 -35.30
CA ILE A 855 27.77 20.59 -35.99
C ILE A 855 26.48 20.85 -35.18
N SER A 856 26.60 21.31 -33.93
CA SER A 856 25.48 21.71 -33.07
C SER A 856 24.37 22.51 -33.79
N PRO A 857 24.66 23.57 -34.59
CA PRO A 857 23.60 24.40 -35.18
C PRO A 857 22.65 23.66 -36.15
N LEU A 858 23.02 22.47 -36.66
CA LEU A 858 22.16 21.65 -37.54
C LEU A 858 21.10 20.81 -36.78
N PHE A 859 21.22 20.70 -35.45
CA PHE A 859 20.42 19.81 -34.61
C PHE A 859 19.63 20.48 -33.47
N PHE A 860 19.91 21.76 -33.18
CA PHE A 860 19.33 22.51 -32.06
C PHE A 860 18.35 23.61 -32.54
N GLU A 861 17.15 23.63 -31.96
CA GLU A 861 16.24 24.79 -32.01
C GLU A 861 16.42 25.60 -30.71
N ILE A 862 16.66 26.91 -30.83
CA ILE A 862 16.71 27.82 -29.67
C ILE A 862 15.28 28.14 -29.26
N ASN A 863 14.97 28.01 -27.97
CA ASN A 863 13.64 28.28 -27.41
C ASN A 863 13.24 29.75 -27.66
N THR A 864 12.31 29.98 -28.58
CA THR A 864 11.47 31.19 -28.61
C THR A 864 10.09 30.82 -28.10
N THR A 865 9.67 31.47 -27.01
CA THR A 865 8.44 31.17 -26.27
C THR A 865 7.18 31.62 -27.03
N SER A 866 6.28 30.68 -27.35
CA SER A 866 4.84 30.69 -27.03
C SER A 866 4.11 29.61 -27.84
N THR A 867 3.39 28.70 -27.19
CA THR A 867 2.26 27.95 -27.77
C THR A 867 1.49 27.17 -26.70
N THR A 868 0.18 27.07 -26.89
CA THR A 868 -0.89 26.69 -25.96
C THR A 868 -0.96 25.20 -25.56
N MET A 869 -1.65 24.92 -24.44
CA MET A 869 -1.60 23.66 -23.66
C MET A 869 -2.15 22.39 -24.33
N ALA A 870 -2.72 22.45 -25.54
CA ALA A 870 -3.18 21.25 -26.26
C ALA A 870 -2.06 20.50 -27.01
N GLY A 871 -0.86 21.08 -27.13
CA GLY A 871 0.26 20.52 -27.92
C GLY A 871 1.43 19.94 -27.11
N GLN A 872 1.31 19.80 -25.78
CA GLN A 872 2.44 19.40 -24.93
C GLN A 872 2.83 17.92 -25.10
N GLU A 873 1.88 16.98 -25.18
CA GLU A 873 2.21 15.55 -25.35
C GLU A 873 2.91 15.28 -26.70
N GLU A 874 2.46 15.88 -27.80
CA GLU A 874 3.06 15.61 -29.11
C GLU A 874 4.49 16.18 -29.25
N ASN A 875 4.79 17.25 -28.51
CA ASN A 875 6.11 17.90 -28.52
C ASN A 875 7.12 17.21 -27.59
N GLU A 876 6.68 16.59 -26.49
CA GLU A 876 7.58 15.91 -25.54
C GLU A 876 8.24 14.66 -26.11
N PHE A 877 7.55 13.94 -27.02
CA PHE A 877 8.11 12.77 -27.70
C PHE A 877 8.91 13.12 -28.97
N LYS A 878 8.69 14.30 -29.57
CA LYS A 878 9.49 14.77 -30.72
C LYS A 878 10.87 15.29 -30.31
N TYR A 879 11.03 15.76 -29.06
CA TYR A 879 12.24 16.46 -28.60
C TYR A 879 12.79 15.97 -27.25
N VAL A 880 14.12 16.04 -27.06
CA VAL A 880 14.79 15.94 -25.75
C VAL A 880 15.28 17.34 -25.35
N SER A 881 14.95 17.79 -24.13
CA SER A 881 15.41 19.09 -23.61
C SER A 881 16.67 18.90 -22.76
N CYS A 882 17.68 19.74 -22.99
CA CYS A 882 18.84 19.95 -22.11
C CYS A 882 18.79 21.40 -21.59
N CYS A 883 19.57 21.74 -20.55
CA CYS A 883 19.55 23.05 -19.86
C CYS A 883 19.60 24.29 -20.79
N CYS A 884 20.02 24.15 -22.06
CA CYS A 884 20.12 25.25 -23.02
C CYS A 884 19.42 25.02 -24.39
N CYS A 885 18.97 23.80 -24.76
CA CYS A 885 18.51 23.49 -26.14
C CYS A 885 17.44 22.36 -26.21
N ARG A 886 16.65 22.30 -27.31
CA ARG A 886 15.79 21.16 -27.69
C ARG A 886 16.37 20.35 -28.87
N ILE A 887 16.34 19.02 -28.76
CA ILE A 887 16.96 18.07 -29.71
C ILE A 887 15.90 17.18 -30.35
N ARG A 888 15.81 17.09 -31.69
CA ARG A 888 14.87 16.18 -32.37
C ARG A 888 15.27 14.70 -32.18
N VAL A 889 14.41 13.93 -31.51
CA VAL A 889 14.68 12.57 -31.02
C VAL A 889 15.09 11.59 -32.13
N LYS A 890 14.43 11.64 -33.30
CA LYS A 890 14.77 10.77 -34.45
C LYS A 890 16.16 11.05 -35.01
N ARG A 891 16.51 12.33 -35.19
CA ARG A 891 17.79 12.75 -35.75
C ARG A 891 18.93 12.44 -34.79
N ALA A 892 18.71 12.65 -33.49
CA ALA A 892 19.68 12.29 -32.46
C ALA A 892 19.91 10.78 -32.38
N THR A 893 18.85 9.96 -32.45
CA THR A 893 19.01 8.49 -32.43
C THR A 893 19.75 7.98 -33.67
N LEU A 894 19.48 8.56 -34.85
CA LEU A 894 20.21 8.22 -36.07
C LEU A 894 21.68 8.64 -35.99
N PHE A 895 21.96 9.83 -35.46
CA PHE A 895 23.31 10.30 -35.24
C PHE A 895 24.10 9.39 -34.28
N ILE A 896 23.49 9.04 -33.14
CA ILE A 896 24.06 8.10 -32.16
C ILE A 896 24.37 6.77 -32.84
N ALA A 897 23.41 6.19 -33.57
CA ALA A 897 23.59 4.94 -34.29
C ALA A 897 24.76 4.99 -35.29
N VAL A 898 24.86 6.06 -36.10
CA VAL A 898 25.96 6.21 -37.07
C VAL A 898 27.31 6.38 -36.38
N PHE A 899 27.38 7.17 -35.31
CA PHE A 899 28.62 7.36 -34.55
C PHE A 899 29.07 6.07 -33.86
N THR A 900 28.14 5.31 -33.27
CA THR A 900 28.45 4.01 -32.66
C THR A 900 28.93 3.00 -33.69
N LEU A 901 28.36 3.01 -34.90
CA LEU A 901 28.80 2.18 -36.02
C LEU A 901 30.24 2.54 -36.46
N LEU A 902 30.53 3.82 -36.67
CA LEU A 902 31.86 4.28 -37.08
C LEU A 902 32.92 4.01 -36.02
N GLY A 903 32.61 4.25 -34.73
CA GLY A 903 33.51 3.95 -33.62
C GLY A 903 33.81 2.46 -33.47
N GLY A 904 32.79 1.61 -33.63
CA GLY A 904 32.97 0.16 -33.60
C GLY A 904 33.82 -0.36 -34.77
N LEU A 905 33.62 0.15 -35.98
CA LEU A 905 34.43 -0.20 -37.16
C LEU A 905 35.89 0.24 -37.01
N TYR A 906 36.12 1.44 -36.47
CA TYR A 906 37.46 1.93 -36.16
C TYR A 906 38.16 1.05 -35.12
N ASN A 907 37.47 0.69 -34.03
CA ASN A 907 38.01 -0.19 -32.99
C ASN A 907 38.37 -1.59 -33.51
N ILE A 908 37.63 -2.13 -34.48
CA ILE A 908 37.98 -3.39 -35.15
C ILE A 908 39.25 -3.22 -35.99
N GLY A 909 39.38 -2.10 -36.71
CA GLY A 909 40.55 -1.80 -37.55
C GLY A 909 41.81 -1.39 -36.79
N SER A 910 41.69 -0.98 -35.52
CA SER A 910 42.80 -0.49 -34.68
C SER A 910 43.22 -1.48 -33.58
N LEU A 911 42.86 -2.77 -33.69
CA LEU A 911 43.28 -3.79 -32.72
C LEU A 911 44.82 -3.93 -32.73
N PRO A 912 45.51 -3.76 -31.59
CA PRO A 912 46.97 -3.78 -31.55
C PRO A 912 47.52 -5.18 -31.84
N ASP A 913 48.64 -5.22 -32.58
CA ASP A 913 49.16 -6.49 -33.08
C ASP A 913 50.02 -7.26 -32.06
N LYS A 914 50.54 -6.59 -31.03
CA LYS A 914 51.45 -7.21 -30.03
C LYS A 914 50.81 -7.45 -28.67
N ASP A 915 51.09 -8.62 -28.10
CA ASP A 915 50.85 -9.07 -26.72
C ASP A 915 49.39 -9.20 -26.22
N ILE A 916 48.47 -9.61 -27.10
CA ILE A 916 47.10 -9.98 -26.71
C ILE A 916 46.78 -11.40 -27.17
N THR A 917 46.24 -12.24 -26.27
CA THR A 917 45.84 -13.62 -26.60
C THR A 917 44.78 -13.64 -27.71
N LEU A 918 44.87 -14.62 -28.61
CA LEU A 918 43.95 -14.76 -29.75
C LEU A 918 42.47 -14.76 -29.33
N ASN A 919 42.15 -15.38 -28.19
CA ASN A 919 40.80 -15.41 -27.62
C ASN A 919 40.26 -14.02 -27.25
N TYR A 920 41.12 -13.13 -26.75
CA TYR A 920 40.70 -11.76 -26.40
C TYR A 920 40.56 -10.89 -27.66
N LYS A 921 41.42 -11.09 -28.67
CA LYS A 921 41.25 -10.46 -30.00
C LYS A 921 39.92 -10.88 -30.64
N ILE A 922 39.57 -12.17 -30.58
CA ILE A 922 38.28 -12.70 -31.05
C ILE A 922 37.12 -12.11 -30.25
N PHE A 923 37.22 -12.06 -28.92
CA PHE A 923 36.18 -11.47 -28.07
C PHE A 923 35.93 -9.99 -28.39
N LEU A 924 36.98 -9.18 -28.53
CA LEU A 924 36.88 -7.78 -28.91
C LEU A 924 36.31 -7.60 -30.32
N ALA A 925 36.74 -8.41 -31.28
CA ALA A 925 36.22 -8.39 -32.63
C ALA A 925 34.71 -8.71 -32.64
N VAL A 926 34.30 -9.82 -32.01
CA VAL A 926 32.88 -10.23 -31.92
C VAL A 926 32.04 -9.17 -31.21
N THR A 927 32.53 -8.64 -30.08
CA THR A 927 31.79 -7.64 -29.30
C THR A 927 31.60 -6.35 -30.11
N ASN A 928 32.66 -5.84 -30.74
CA ASN A 928 32.56 -4.65 -31.59
C ASN A 928 31.69 -4.90 -32.83
N SER A 929 31.74 -6.09 -33.43
CA SER A 929 30.87 -6.44 -34.57
C SER A 929 29.38 -6.47 -34.18
N VAL A 930 29.05 -6.99 -32.99
CA VAL A 930 27.67 -6.98 -32.47
C VAL A 930 27.21 -5.55 -32.17
N TRP A 931 28.08 -4.70 -31.60
CA TRP A 931 27.80 -3.28 -31.41
C TRP A 931 27.53 -2.57 -32.74
N CYS A 932 28.39 -2.76 -33.75
CA CYS A 932 28.20 -2.23 -35.10
C CYS A 932 26.87 -2.68 -35.72
N PHE A 933 26.57 -3.98 -35.65
CA PHE A 933 25.35 -4.54 -36.23
C PHE A 933 24.09 -3.99 -35.55
N SER A 934 24.10 -3.89 -34.22
CA SER A 934 22.97 -3.31 -33.47
C SER A 934 22.78 -1.82 -33.79
N ALA A 935 23.86 -1.06 -33.95
CA ALA A 935 23.82 0.34 -34.34
C ALA A 935 23.28 0.52 -35.77
N PHE A 936 23.71 -0.33 -36.71
CA PHE A 936 23.15 -0.39 -38.06
C PHE A 936 21.64 -0.67 -38.03
N LEU A 937 21.18 -1.65 -37.25
CA LEU A 937 19.75 -1.94 -37.07
C LEU A 937 18.99 -0.73 -36.50
N ALA A 938 19.55 0.01 -35.53
CA ALA A 938 18.91 1.22 -35.04
C ALA A 938 18.76 2.29 -36.12
N ALA A 939 19.77 2.50 -36.97
CA ALA A 939 19.67 3.43 -38.09
C ALA A 939 18.57 3.00 -39.08
N VAL A 940 18.51 1.71 -39.42
CA VAL A 940 17.47 1.12 -40.27
C VAL A 940 16.08 1.26 -39.63
N GLY A 941 15.95 1.00 -38.33
CA GLY A 941 14.69 1.08 -37.61
C GLY A 941 14.14 2.50 -37.51
N VAL A 942 15.02 3.50 -37.32
CA VAL A 942 14.63 4.91 -37.37
C VAL A 942 14.19 5.31 -38.78
N TYR A 943 14.92 4.86 -39.82
CA TYR A 943 14.58 5.11 -41.23
C TYR A 943 13.25 4.47 -41.64
N LYS A 944 13.07 3.17 -41.36
CA LYS A 944 11.84 2.40 -41.63
C LYS A 944 10.69 2.71 -40.67
N ARG A 945 10.89 3.60 -39.68
CA ARG A 945 9.93 3.95 -38.63
C ARG A 945 9.40 2.74 -37.84
N ASN A 946 10.18 1.66 -37.77
CA ASN A 946 9.78 0.43 -37.07
C ASN A 946 10.42 0.40 -35.67
N PRO A 947 9.63 0.47 -34.59
CA PRO A 947 10.14 0.52 -33.22
C PRO A 947 10.86 -0.77 -32.81
N TYR A 948 10.47 -1.93 -33.34
CA TYR A 948 11.01 -3.23 -32.94
C TYR A 948 12.46 -3.42 -33.40
N VAL A 949 12.86 -2.79 -34.50
CA VAL A 949 14.23 -2.86 -35.03
C VAL A 949 15.21 -2.03 -34.16
N LEU A 950 14.72 -1.12 -33.31
CA LEU A 950 15.55 -0.38 -32.33
C LEU A 950 15.85 -1.20 -31.07
N VAL A 951 15.12 -2.28 -30.81
CA VAL A 951 15.21 -3.06 -29.56
C VAL A 951 16.61 -3.64 -29.32
N PRO A 952 17.27 -4.28 -30.31
CA PRO A 952 18.62 -4.83 -30.11
C PRO A 952 19.64 -3.75 -29.70
N PHE A 953 19.56 -2.55 -30.28
CA PHE A 953 20.47 -1.44 -29.95
C PHE A 953 20.23 -0.88 -28.55
N MET A 954 18.97 -0.75 -28.12
CA MET A 954 18.65 -0.34 -26.75
C MET A 954 19.16 -1.36 -25.73
N VAL A 955 19.02 -2.65 -26.01
CA VAL A 955 19.55 -3.71 -25.15
C VAL A 955 21.07 -3.61 -25.04
N MET A 956 21.77 -3.37 -26.16
CA MET A 956 23.23 -3.20 -26.16
C MET A 956 23.67 -1.95 -25.38
N LEU A 957 22.97 -0.83 -25.49
CA LEU A 957 23.26 0.38 -24.69
C LEU A 957 23.08 0.15 -23.19
N ILE A 958 22.03 -0.57 -22.79
CA ILE A 958 21.79 -0.95 -21.38
C ILE A 958 22.87 -1.89 -20.88
N ILE A 959 23.25 -2.91 -21.66
CA ILE A 959 24.36 -3.81 -21.33
C ILE A 959 25.65 -2.99 -21.18
N GLY A 960 25.90 -2.02 -22.07
CA GLY A 960 27.02 -1.09 -21.98
C GLY A 960 27.06 -0.27 -20.69
N CYS A 961 25.91 0.26 -20.24
CA CYS A 961 25.82 0.95 -18.94
C CYS A 961 26.15 0.00 -17.77
N ILE A 962 25.65 -1.24 -17.81
CA ILE A 962 25.88 -2.24 -16.77
C ILE A 962 27.35 -2.66 -16.74
N THR A 963 27.96 -2.96 -17.89
CA THR A 963 29.37 -3.37 -17.97
C THR A 963 30.32 -2.26 -17.57
N LEU A 964 30.08 -1.00 -17.96
CA LEU A 964 30.86 0.15 -17.50
C LEU A 964 30.75 0.36 -15.98
N SER A 965 29.55 0.15 -15.41
CA SER A 965 29.33 0.26 -13.97
C SER A 965 30.03 -0.86 -13.20
N ILE A 966 29.95 -2.11 -13.69
CA ILE A 966 30.65 -3.25 -13.11
C ILE A 966 32.17 -3.08 -13.24
N ALA A 967 32.67 -2.59 -14.38
CA ALA A 967 34.09 -2.33 -14.58
C ALA A 967 34.59 -1.25 -13.62
N LEU A 968 33.80 -0.20 -13.37
CA LEU A 968 34.14 0.84 -12.38
C LEU A 968 34.20 0.24 -10.97
N ILE A 969 33.17 -0.50 -10.55
CA ILE A 969 33.11 -1.13 -9.22
C ILE A 969 34.25 -2.14 -9.04
N SER A 970 34.50 -2.97 -10.05
CA SER A 970 35.56 -3.98 -10.03
C SER A 970 36.94 -3.35 -10.01
N SER A 971 37.16 -2.27 -10.76
CA SER A 971 38.42 -1.53 -10.75
C SER A 971 38.67 -0.87 -9.39
N VAL A 972 37.66 -0.24 -8.79
CA VAL A 972 37.75 0.34 -7.44
C VAL A 972 38.02 -0.74 -6.40
N PHE A 973 37.33 -1.87 -6.48
CA PHE A 973 37.50 -2.98 -5.54
C PHE A 973 38.88 -3.64 -5.66
N PHE A 974 39.37 -3.86 -6.88
CA PHE A 974 40.70 -4.43 -7.13
C PHE A 974 41.82 -3.50 -6.65
N GLN A 975 41.61 -2.18 -6.75
CA GLN A 975 42.52 -1.16 -6.22
C GLN A 975 42.52 -1.10 -4.69
N LEU A 976 41.36 -1.22 -4.03
CA LEU A 976 41.28 -1.33 -2.57
C LEU A 976 42.01 -2.57 -2.04
N LEU A 977 41.91 -3.69 -2.76
CA LEU A 977 42.66 -4.93 -2.49
C LEU A 977 44.19 -4.79 -2.69
N LEU A 978 44.62 -3.98 -3.67
CA LEU A 978 46.05 -3.71 -3.91
C LEU A 978 46.66 -2.76 -2.87
N ILE A 979 45.87 -1.81 -2.38
CA ILE A 979 46.23 -0.92 -1.26
C ILE A 979 46.42 -1.73 0.03
N GLU A 980 45.56 -2.72 0.30
CA GLU A 980 45.73 -3.66 1.43
C GLU A 980 46.97 -4.56 1.31
N THR A 981 47.47 -4.80 0.09
CA THR A 981 48.60 -5.70 -0.16
C THR A 981 49.93 -4.98 -0.43
N ASN A 982 49.99 -3.65 -0.26
CA ASN A 982 51.20 -2.81 -0.38
C ASN A 982 51.94 -2.98 -1.73
N LYS A 983 51.21 -3.27 -2.82
CA LYS A 983 51.76 -3.35 -4.18
C LYS A 983 51.40 -2.09 -4.96
N GLU A 984 52.33 -1.58 -5.76
CA GLU A 984 52.05 -0.41 -6.61
C GLU A 984 50.90 -0.71 -7.59
N PRO A 985 49.92 0.21 -7.72
CA PRO A 985 48.77 -0.01 -8.58
C PRO A 985 49.17 0.10 -10.06
N PRO A 986 48.80 -0.87 -10.91
CA PRO A 986 49.20 -0.89 -12.32
C PRO A 986 48.39 0.05 -13.22
N LEU A 987 47.40 0.78 -12.68
CA LEU A 987 46.47 1.61 -13.45
C LEU A 987 46.55 3.08 -13.06
N ASP A 988 46.79 3.95 -14.05
CA ASP A 988 46.72 5.40 -13.91
C ASP A 988 45.28 5.87 -13.57
N TRP A 989 45.12 6.52 -12.42
CA TRP A 989 43.85 7.12 -11.96
C TRP A 989 43.27 8.10 -12.97
N GLY A 990 44.12 8.86 -13.67
CA GLY A 990 43.68 9.84 -14.67
C GLY A 990 42.92 9.17 -15.80
N SER A 991 43.48 8.11 -16.38
CA SER A 991 42.89 7.35 -17.48
C SER A 991 41.56 6.68 -17.10
N LEU A 992 41.47 6.07 -15.91
CA LEU A 992 40.23 5.41 -15.46
C LEU A 992 39.10 6.42 -15.21
N ILE A 993 39.42 7.56 -14.58
CA ILE A 993 38.47 8.64 -14.29
C ILE A 993 38.00 9.28 -15.60
N ILE A 994 38.90 9.57 -16.54
CA ILE A 994 38.54 10.16 -17.84
C ILE A 994 37.63 9.23 -18.63
N VAL A 995 37.95 7.93 -18.70
CA VAL A 995 37.14 6.96 -19.45
C VAL A 995 35.76 6.76 -18.80
N THR A 996 35.67 6.67 -17.48
CA THR A 996 34.38 6.39 -16.79
C THR A 996 33.53 7.63 -16.56
N ALA A 997 34.11 8.78 -16.19
CA ALA A 997 33.39 10.04 -15.99
C ALA A 997 32.83 10.62 -17.29
N ILE A 998 33.37 10.23 -18.44
CA ILE A 998 32.88 10.64 -19.76
C ILE A 998 31.98 9.54 -20.35
N SER A 999 32.46 8.30 -20.47
CA SER A 999 31.72 7.27 -21.23
C SER A 999 30.39 6.85 -20.58
N LEU A 1000 30.30 6.83 -19.25
CA LEU A 1000 29.07 6.41 -18.57
C LEU A 1000 27.94 7.45 -18.74
N PRO A 1001 28.14 8.77 -18.50
CA PRO A 1001 27.12 9.77 -18.80
C PRO A 1001 26.68 9.79 -20.27
N PHE A 1002 27.61 9.64 -21.23
CA PHE A 1002 27.27 9.59 -22.65
C PHE A 1002 26.44 8.34 -23.00
N THR A 1003 26.78 7.16 -22.46
CA THR A 1003 26.03 5.92 -22.71
C THR A 1003 24.64 5.96 -22.07
N VAL A 1004 24.52 6.55 -20.87
CA VAL A 1004 23.22 6.80 -20.22
C VAL A 1004 22.38 7.76 -21.04
N TRP A 1005 22.98 8.85 -21.53
CA TRP A 1005 22.30 9.81 -22.39
C TRP A 1005 21.84 9.17 -23.72
N PHE A 1006 22.68 8.38 -24.38
CA PHE A 1006 22.31 7.61 -25.58
C PHE A 1006 21.14 6.66 -25.33
N THR A 1007 21.13 6.00 -24.17
CA THR A 1007 20.04 5.10 -23.75
C THR A 1007 18.72 5.85 -23.61
N ILE A 1008 18.74 7.02 -22.95
CA ILE A 1008 17.55 7.86 -22.75
C ILE A 1008 16.99 8.35 -24.08
N VAL A 1009 17.85 8.87 -24.97
CA VAL A 1009 17.45 9.39 -26.28
C VAL A 1009 16.86 8.28 -27.15
N THR A 1010 17.52 7.12 -27.23
CA THR A 1010 17.07 5.98 -28.03
C THR A 1010 15.75 5.40 -27.50
N ARG A 1011 15.57 5.34 -26.17
CA ARG A 1011 14.32 4.89 -25.54
C ARG A 1011 13.15 5.81 -25.85
N ARG A 1012 13.35 7.13 -25.79
CA ARG A 1012 12.31 8.10 -26.18
C ARG A 1012 11.95 7.96 -27.66
N CYS A 1013 12.93 7.68 -28.52
CA CYS A 1013 12.69 7.42 -29.95
C CYS A 1013 11.84 6.17 -30.16
N HIS A 1014 12.14 5.08 -29.46
CA HIS A 1014 11.35 3.86 -29.50
C HIS A 1014 9.91 4.10 -29.03
N GLN A 1015 9.70 4.82 -27.92
CA GLN A 1015 8.36 5.16 -27.44
C GLN A 1015 7.58 6.02 -28.45
N TYR A 1016 8.23 7.01 -29.07
CA TYR A 1016 7.64 7.82 -30.14
C TYR A 1016 7.26 6.97 -31.37
N LEU A 1017 8.15 6.08 -31.81
CA LEU A 1017 7.88 5.21 -32.97
C LEU A 1017 6.77 4.21 -32.63
N LYS A 1018 6.74 3.66 -31.41
CA LYS A 1018 5.72 2.69 -30.95
C LYS A 1018 4.32 3.29 -30.90
N SER A 1019 4.16 4.50 -30.36
CA SER A 1019 2.85 5.16 -30.31
C SER A 1019 2.29 5.45 -31.72
N ARG A 1020 3.17 5.74 -32.70
CA ARG A 1020 2.78 5.97 -34.10
C ARG A 1020 2.59 4.67 -34.91
N TYR A 1021 3.32 3.59 -34.55
CA TYR A 1021 3.24 2.30 -35.24
C TYR A 1021 1.94 1.56 -34.94
N VAL A 1022 1.42 1.65 -33.70
CA VAL A 1022 0.13 1.04 -33.31
C VAL A 1022 -1.07 1.68 -34.03
N ASN A 1023 -0.96 2.95 -34.44
CA ASN A 1023 -2.04 3.66 -35.15
C ASN A 1023 -2.09 3.39 -36.67
N HIS A 1024 -1.15 2.61 -37.22
CA HIS A 1024 -1.04 2.38 -38.67
C HIS A 1024 -1.10 0.90 -39.10
N MET A 1025 -1.29 -0.05 -38.18
CA MET A 1025 -1.56 -1.44 -38.56
C MET A 1025 -3.04 -1.58 -38.92
N GLU A 1026 -3.35 -1.73 -40.21
CA GLU A 1026 -4.65 -2.23 -40.64
C GLU A 1026 -4.78 -3.71 -40.27
N LEU A 1027 -6.01 -4.12 -39.95
CA LEU A 1027 -6.36 -5.43 -39.39
C LEU A 1027 -5.90 -6.64 -40.24
N ASN A 1028 -5.51 -6.43 -41.49
CA ASN A 1028 -5.12 -7.48 -42.43
C ASN A 1028 -3.61 -7.85 -42.38
N GLU A 1029 -2.77 -7.10 -41.63
CA GLU A 1029 -1.34 -7.42 -41.46
C GLU A 1029 -0.99 -8.15 -40.14
N ILE A 1030 -2.00 -8.46 -39.31
CA ILE A 1030 -1.88 -9.35 -38.13
C ILE A 1030 -2.23 -10.77 -38.59
#